data_AF-A0A1I2WW05-F1
#
_entry.id   AF-A0A1I2WW05-F1
#
_cell.length_a   1.000
_cell.length_b   1.000
_cell.length_c   1.000
_cell.angle_alpha   90.00
_cell.angle_beta   90.00
_cell.angle_gamma   90.00
#
_symmetry.space_group_name_H-M   'P 1'
#
loop_
_entity.id
_entity.type
_entity.pdbx_description
1 polymer ?
#
loop_
_entity_poly.entity_id
_entity_poly.type
_entity_poly.pdbx_seq_one_letter_code
_entity_poly.pdbx_strand_id
1 'polypeptide(L)'
;MEQGTRLDSTRMSAAQDIRDDAGEDHALDAAVAALLTAPSAKADAPEPDHELLRLGVEFDAAHAAWLDAVEANREPTERFTAFIDAAKATGGPTIKELEAAWALPGVTEANHRDDEAFAVVTDLGLEILKMPATSLAGLAVHARAVIPNVWVLGDYEQDAELGDREDLPEKPVRALIQSALSLAGVDWKGRPAASPLSVAVTPPPAPSSEPEVDWDKPPEGFMAYPAGEPTSFINIALGIRVEAERLHAIALREVARRASADDCPEYARAGRLDQLRRRFRVAELDRVANPERAIPTEMIAANGTVYYEDAAGKAHRRPVTDWISFMAQRMAGVARREMARQFNAGAVQDQDANGAFYDDLRCSHRLDALHDLAFRPNKVFEAARECAVGSAPLSPRVVGAPTPDPILDLIERHRQAYAEWVPFMEVTTELVDGTPEYARAEADESGPKDRERAAYAMVLTARPISLAGLIAWASYLPQALASNSVDPDEDGSQALASLCDAVLSLVPITASHPAEHPDAALIALGVELEAADARMKVADADCDARADVVFAAMPERPSALVFRESDRPFNLQCDGRYIADLEGTPIDRGDIEWMTRRPACHEIKRPVRPGERAWHDFPGHVLDVVPWPEAQARIDEIVSTWKAWDSAKDAVNEAHGLLEAEARCTAADSALKSVLDRMAALPARTVEGMHIKLRAFQDAVPHMRGANWGELMLRSLMRDAGVALPEMEA
;
A
#
# COMPACT_ATOMS: atom_id res chain seq x y z
N MET A 1 52.74 -69.25 8.29
CA MET A 1 52.73 -68.13 9.25
C MET A 1 51.29 -67.62 9.30
N GLU A 2 50.67 -67.73 10.48
CA GLU A 2 49.41 -67.12 10.99
C GLU A 2 48.13 -67.26 10.12
N GLN A 3 47.16 -68.13 10.49
CA GLN A 3 46.02 -67.90 11.43
C GLN A 3 45.12 -66.72 10.98
N GLY A 4 43.79 -66.81 10.80
CA GLY A 4 42.82 -67.88 10.97
C GLY A 4 41.38 -67.37 10.70
N THR A 5 40.56 -68.23 10.11
CA THR A 5 39.12 -68.47 10.35
C THR A 5 38.02 -67.39 10.19
N ARG A 6 37.04 -67.81 9.37
CA ARG A 6 35.57 -67.79 9.55
C ARG A 6 34.79 -66.52 9.20
N LEU A 7 34.19 -66.59 8.01
CA LEU A 7 32.86 -66.06 7.72
C LEU A 7 31.82 -67.06 8.25
N ASP A 8 30.93 -66.60 9.12
CA ASP A 8 29.62 -67.23 9.35
C ASP A 8 28.57 -66.15 9.66
N SER A 9 27.36 -66.46 9.21
CA SER A 9 26.15 -65.66 9.07
C SER A 9 25.43 -65.25 10.35
N THR A 10 24.77 -64.07 10.36
CA THR A 10 23.51 -63.89 11.12
C THR A 10 22.58 -62.83 10.52
N ARG A 11 21.29 -63.16 10.48
CA ARG A 11 20.13 -62.28 10.21
C ARG A 11 20.01 -61.18 11.28
N MET A 12 19.59 -59.97 10.89
CA MET A 12 18.92 -59.04 11.81
C MET A 12 17.53 -58.67 11.29
N SER A 13 16.56 -58.89 12.17
CA SER A 13 15.16 -58.50 12.10
C SER A 13 14.96 -57.27 13.00
N ALA A 14 14.11 -56.35 12.54
CA ALA A 14 13.25 -55.40 13.25
C ALA A 14 13.65 -54.87 14.63
N ALA A 15 13.77 -53.53 14.73
CA ALA A 15 13.17 -52.73 15.79
C ALA A 15 12.99 -51.29 15.28
N GLN A 16 11.74 -50.94 15.00
CA GLN A 16 11.21 -49.58 15.01
C GLN A 16 11.21 -49.12 16.47
N ASP A 17 11.90 -48.02 16.78
CA ASP A 17 11.55 -47.19 17.94
C ASP A 17 10.96 -45.90 17.39
N ILE A 18 9.63 -45.84 17.49
CA ILE A 18 8.80 -44.65 17.41
C ILE A 18 9.24 -43.76 18.56
N ARG A 19 9.75 -42.56 18.26
CA ARG A 19 9.79 -41.48 19.24
C ARG A 19 8.39 -40.89 19.29
N ASP A 20 7.76 -41.03 20.45
CA ASP A 20 6.53 -40.34 20.80
C ASP A 20 6.83 -38.82 20.89
N ASP A 21 6.42 -38.06 19.86
CA ASP A 21 6.38 -36.58 19.84
C ASP A 21 5.09 -36.04 20.50
N ALA A 22 4.33 -36.87 21.23
CA ALA A 22 3.10 -36.46 21.92
C ALA A 22 3.34 -35.60 23.19
N GLY A 23 4.55 -35.05 23.36
CA GLY A 23 4.93 -34.26 24.53
C GLY A 23 4.79 -32.75 24.36
N GLU A 24 4.76 -32.24 23.12
CA GLU A 24 4.82 -30.80 22.83
C GLU A 24 3.43 -30.16 22.61
N ASP A 25 2.46 -30.88 22.01
CA ASP A 25 1.05 -30.46 21.90
C ASP A 25 0.38 -30.15 23.26
N HIS A 26 0.94 -30.69 24.35
CA HIS A 26 0.45 -30.40 25.70
C HIS A 26 0.97 -29.06 26.25
N ALA A 27 1.94 -28.39 25.63
CA ALA A 27 2.60 -27.21 26.21
C ALA A 27 1.82 -25.91 25.98
N LEU A 28 1.28 -25.65 24.78
CA LEU A 28 0.48 -24.46 24.49
C LEU A 28 -0.90 -24.55 25.15
N ASP A 29 -1.57 -25.71 25.00
CA ASP A 29 -2.83 -25.99 25.69
C ASP A 29 -2.65 -25.99 27.21
N ALA A 30 -1.51 -26.46 27.75
CA ALA A 30 -1.21 -26.30 29.17
C ALA A 30 -0.82 -24.87 29.55
N ALA A 31 -0.25 -24.05 28.65
CA ALA A 31 0.06 -22.64 28.92
C ALA A 31 -1.23 -21.81 28.95
N VAL A 32 -2.14 -22.01 27.99
CA VAL A 32 -3.47 -21.39 27.96
C VAL A 32 -4.32 -21.91 29.12
N ALA A 33 -4.36 -23.22 29.35
CA ALA A 33 -5.04 -23.78 30.51
C ALA A 33 -4.38 -23.31 31.82
N ALA A 34 -3.06 -23.18 31.91
CA ALA A 34 -2.39 -22.62 33.08
C ALA A 34 -2.70 -21.13 33.25
N LEU A 35 -2.82 -20.34 32.19
CA LEU A 35 -3.25 -18.94 32.29
C LEU A 35 -4.69 -18.83 32.80
N LEU A 36 -5.57 -19.73 32.32
CA LEU A 36 -6.99 -19.80 32.70
C LEU A 36 -7.25 -20.48 34.06
N THR A 37 -6.31 -21.31 34.54
CA THR A 37 -6.48 -22.13 35.77
C THR A 37 -5.39 -21.92 36.83
N ALA A 38 -4.41 -21.05 36.59
CA ALA A 38 -3.37 -20.73 37.55
C ALA A 38 -4.04 -20.25 38.85
N PRO A 39 -3.80 -20.93 39.98
CA PRO A 39 -4.27 -20.43 41.26
C PRO A 39 -3.63 -19.07 41.47
N SER A 40 -4.48 -18.04 41.59
CA SER A 40 -4.12 -16.64 41.86
C SER A 40 -2.86 -16.59 42.74
N ALA A 41 -1.76 -16.12 42.15
CA ALA A 41 -0.47 -16.06 42.82
C ALA A 41 -0.65 -15.31 44.14
N LYS A 42 -0.20 -15.90 45.25
CA LYS A 42 -0.20 -15.39 46.64
C LYS A 42 -0.89 -14.02 46.82
N ALA A 43 -2.00 -14.02 47.57
CA ALA A 43 -2.89 -12.89 47.90
C ALA A 43 -2.25 -11.55 48.37
N ASP A 44 -0.92 -11.45 48.45
CA ASP A 44 -0.19 -10.24 48.85
C ASP A 44 0.49 -9.51 47.68
N ALA A 45 0.56 -10.10 46.47
CA ALA A 45 1.00 -9.36 45.29
C ALA A 45 -0.18 -8.51 44.76
N PRO A 46 0.02 -7.20 44.47
CA PRO A 46 -1.02 -6.41 43.84
C PRO A 46 -1.47 -7.10 42.55
N GLU A 47 -2.78 -7.21 42.37
CA GLU A 47 -3.36 -7.84 41.19
C GLU A 47 -2.76 -7.18 39.94
N PRO A 48 -2.31 -7.98 38.94
CA PRO A 48 -1.94 -7.41 37.65
C PRO A 48 -3.08 -6.50 37.18
N ASP A 49 -2.75 -5.35 36.60
CA ASP A 49 -3.71 -4.32 36.17
C ASP A 49 -4.51 -3.62 37.29
N HIS A 50 -4.13 -3.69 38.58
CA HIS A 50 -4.89 -3.03 39.67
C HIS A 50 -5.26 -1.56 39.39
N GLU A 51 -4.30 -0.75 38.90
CA GLU A 51 -4.55 0.66 38.59
C GLU A 51 -5.48 0.83 37.38
N LEU A 52 -5.32 -0.02 36.36
CA LEU A 52 -6.17 -0.05 35.18
C LEU A 52 -7.62 -0.42 35.55
N LEU A 53 -7.80 -1.38 36.46
CA LEU A 53 -9.11 -1.77 36.97
C LEU A 53 -9.75 -0.66 37.81
N ARG A 54 -8.95 0.07 38.61
CA ARG A 54 -9.42 1.26 39.35
C ARG A 54 -9.93 2.33 38.39
N LEU A 55 -9.13 2.68 37.38
CA LEU A 55 -9.52 3.65 36.34
C LEU A 55 -10.74 3.16 35.56
N GLY A 56 -10.85 1.87 35.29
CA GLY A 56 -12.02 1.28 34.61
C GLY A 56 -13.34 1.53 35.34
N VAL A 57 -13.36 1.49 36.68
CA VAL A 57 -14.55 1.83 37.47
C VAL A 57 -14.89 3.31 37.38
N GLU A 58 -13.89 4.19 37.39
CA GLU A 58 -14.07 5.63 37.22
C GLU A 58 -14.58 5.97 35.82
N PHE A 59 -14.01 5.30 34.80
CA PHE A 59 -14.45 5.38 33.42
C PHE A 59 -15.90 4.94 33.25
N ASP A 60 -16.31 3.80 33.83
CA ASP A 60 -17.70 3.33 33.73
C ASP A 60 -18.71 4.35 34.28
N ALA A 61 -18.36 5.04 35.36
CA ALA A 61 -19.18 6.10 35.94
C ALA A 61 -19.23 7.34 35.05
N ALA A 62 -18.09 7.76 34.49
CA ALA A 62 -18.00 8.87 33.54
C ALA A 62 -18.77 8.59 32.24
N HIS A 63 -18.60 7.38 31.68
CA HIS A 63 -19.27 6.90 30.48
C HIS A 63 -20.79 6.90 30.66
N ALA A 64 -21.29 6.41 31.79
CA ALA A 64 -22.72 6.49 32.11
C ALA A 64 -23.23 7.95 32.21
N ALA A 65 -22.45 8.84 32.83
CA ALA A 65 -22.81 10.26 32.95
C ALA A 65 -22.84 10.98 31.59
N TRP A 66 -21.94 10.63 30.68
CA TRP A 66 -21.94 11.15 29.31
C TRP A 66 -23.11 10.61 28.49
N LEU A 67 -23.44 9.32 28.57
CA LEU A 67 -24.64 8.78 27.90
C LEU A 67 -25.93 9.47 28.38
N ASP A 68 -26.03 9.77 29.68
CA ASP A 68 -27.14 10.56 30.23
C ASP A 68 -27.15 12.00 29.69
N ALA A 69 -25.98 12.59 29.41
CA ALA A 69 -25.84 13.93 28.83
C ALA A 69 -26.22 13.96 27.34
N VAL A 70 -25.75 12.98 26.56
CA VAL A 70 -26.13 12.77 25.15
C VAL A 70 -27.64 12.63 25.03
N GLU A 71 -28.27 11.77 25.84
CA GLU A 71 -29.74 11.60 25.83
C GLU A 71 -30.45 12.91 26.16
N ALA A 72 -29.95 13.66 27.15
CA ALA A 72 -30.49 14.98 27.49
C ALA A 72 -30.29 16.03 26.37
N ASN A 73 -29.30 15.84 25.50
CA ASN A 73 -28.96 16.73 24.39
C ASN A 73 -29.67 16.38 23.06
N ARG A 74 -30.31 15.20 22.95
CA ARG A 74 -31.03 14.78 21.73
C ARG A 74 -32.11 15.77 21.29
N GLU A 75 -33.08 16.07 22.16
CA GLU A 75 -34.17 16.99 21.83
C GLU A 75 -33.68 18.43 21.54
N PRO A 76 -32.75 19.01 22.34
CA PRO A 76 -32.16 20.30 22.00
C PRO A 76 -31.45 20.32 20.64
N THR A 77 -30.69 19.27 20.32
CA THR A 77 -30.00 19.13 19.02
C THR A 77 -30.97 18.97 17.85
N GLU A 78 -32.06 18.23 18.03
CA GLU A 78 -33.14 18.14 17.03
C GLU A 78 -33.78 19.51 16.76
N ARG A 79 -34.05 20.29 17.82
CA ARG A 79 -34.58 21.66 17.67
C ARG A 79 -33.60 22.58 16.96
N PHE A 80 -32.31 22.51 17.31
CA PHE A 80 -31.25 23.27 16.63
C PHE A 80 -31.21 22.91 15.14
N THR A 81 -31.15 21.62 14.82
CA THR A 81 -31.07 21.11 13.44
C THR A 81 -32.30 21.52 12.63
N ALA A 82 -33.51 21.36 13.19
CA ALA A 82 -34.75 21.77 12.54
C ALA A 82 -34.78 23.28 12.24
N PHE A 83 -34.22 24.11 13.12
CA PHE A 83 -34.09 25.55 12.89
C PHE A 83 -33.15 25.85 11.71
N ILE A 84 -31.98 25.19 11.68
CA ILE A 84 -30.98 25.37 10.62
C ILE A 84 -31.52 24.91 9.27
N ASP A 85 -32.22 23.78 9.21
CA ASP A 85 -32.78 23.28 7.96
C ASP A 85 -33.91 24.16 7.42
N ALA A 86 -34.72 24.76 8.31
CA ALA A 86 -35.69 25.79 7.92
C ALA A 86 -35.00 27.02 7.30
N ALA A 87 -33.88 27.48 7.87
CA ALA A 87 -33.09 28.59 7.31
C ALA A 87 -32.41 28.22 5.97
N LYS A 88 -31.90 26.99 5.85
CA LYS A 88 -31.37 26.46 4.57
C LYS A 88 -32.42 26.50 3.47
N ALA A 89 -33.66 26.12 3.77
CA ALA A 89 -34.77 26.15 2.81
C ALA A 89 -35.10 27.57 2.29
N THR A 90 -34.68 28.63 2.99
CA THR A 90 -34.89 30.03 2.59
C THR A 90 -33.66 30.72 1.98
N GLY A 91 -32.58 29.99 1.69
CA GLY A 91 -31.37 30.53 1.07
C GLY A 91 -30.07 30.34 1.85
N GLY A 92 -30.06 29.44 2.85
CA GLY A 92 -28.90 29.18 3.70
C GLY A 92 -28.96 29.93 5.03
N PRO A 93 -28.39 29.38 6.12
CA PRO A 93 -28.37 30.05 7.41
C PRO A 93 -27.42 31.25 7.38
N THR A 94 -27.93 32.43 7.70
CA THR A 94 -27.12 33.61 8.03
C THR A 94 -26.45 33.43 9.40
N ILE A 95 -25.38 34.19 9.66
CA ILE A 95 -24.72 34.20 11.00
C ILE A 95 -25.74 34.48 12.11
N LYS A 96 -26.68 35.40 11.87
CA LYS A 96 -27.72 35.76 12.84
C LYS A 96 -28.70 34.61 13.10
N GLU A 97 -28.97 33.77 12.10
CA GLU A 97 -29.82 32.58 12.26
C GLU A 97 -29.08 31.46 13.01
N LEU A 98 -27.77 31.31 12.81
CA LEU A 98 -26.95 30.42 13.65
C LEU A 98 -26.97 30.87 15.12
N GLU A 99 -26.77 32.17 15.38
CA GLU A 99 -26.89 32.73 16.74
C GLU A 99 -28.28 32.51 17.35
N ALA A 100 -29.34 32.65 16.55
CA ALA A 100 -30.71 32.41 17.00
C ALA A 100 -30.98 30.93 17.30
N ALA A 101 -30.39 30.00 16.54
CA ALA A 101 -30.48 28.57 16.78
C ALA A 101 -29.80 28.19 18.11
N TRP A 102 -28.61 28.73 18.40
CA TRP A 102 -27.92 28.53 19.68
C TRP A 102 -28.66 29.15 20.88
N ALA A 103 -29.39 30.24 20.66
CA ALA A 103 -30.22 30.89 21.68
C ALA A 103 -31.56 30.18 21.95
N LEU A 104 -31.86 29.07 21.27
CA LEU A 104 -33.04 28.26 21.59
C LEU A 104 -32.94 27.72 23.02
N PRO A 105 -34.05 27.71 23.80
CA PRO A 105 -33.99 27.35 25.21
C PRO A 105 -33.37 25.97 25.46
N GLY A 106 -32.32 25.90 26.27
CA GLY A 106 -31.67 24.65 26.67
C GLY A 106 -30.66 24.07 25.68
N VAL A 107 -30.52 24.64 24.47
CA VAL A 107 -29.56 24.12 23.45
C VAL A 107 -28.13 24.31 23.91
N THR A 108 -27.78 25.54 24.32
CA THR A 108 -26.41 25.83 24.78
C THR A 108 -26.07 25.06 26.05
N GLU A 109 -27.00 24.98 27.02
CA GLU A 109 -26.75 24.27 28.28
C GLU A 109 -26.64 22.76 28.09
N ALA A 110 -27.44 22.16 27.22
CA ALA A 110 -27.36 20.72 26.94
C ALA A 110 -26.09 20.37 26.16
N ASN A 111 -25.73 21.16 25.15
CA ASN A 111 -24.49 20.96 24.40
C ASN A 111 -23.26 21.10 25.32
N HIS A 112 -23.22 22.12 26.17
CA HIS A 112 -22.09 22.30 27.09
C HIS A 112 -21.98 21.15 28.10
N ARG A 113 -23.11 20.63 28.57
CA ARG A 113 -23.11 19.47 29.48
C ARG A 113 -22.63 18.19 28.79
N ASP A 114 -23.02 18.00 27.53
CA ASP A 114 -22.55 16.90 26.68
C ASP A 114 -21.02 17.02 26.49
N ASP A 115 -20.54 18.19 26.05
CA ASP A 115 -19.11 18.48 25.85
C ASP A 115 -18.28 18.26 27.14
N GLU A 116 -18.76 18.77 28.30
CA GLU A 116 -18.08 18.59 29.59
C GLU A 116 -18.02 17.11 30.00
N ALA A 117 -19.11 16.36 29.81
CA ALA A 117 -19.14 14.94 30.15
C ALA A 117 -18.29 14.10 29.19
N PHE A 118 -18.32 14.44 27.90
CA PHE A 118 -17.50 13.84 26.86
C PHE A 118 -16.00 14.03 27.16
N ALA A 119 -15.59 15.26 27.50
CA ALA A 119 -14.20 15.55 27.86
C ALA A 119 -13.70 14.67 29.02
N VAL A 120 -14.50 14.49 30.07
CA VAL A 120 -14.12 13.65 31.22
C VAL A 120 -13.98 12.17 30.84
N VAL A 121 -14.93 11.61 30.08
CA VAL A 121 -14.85 10.19 29.70
C VAL A 121 -13.72 9.94 28.71
N THR A 122 -13.45 10.87 27.79
CA THR A 122 -12.35 10.79 26.82
C THR A 122 -10.99 10.92 27.49
N ASP A 123 -10.81 11.85 28.44
CA ASP A 123 -9.57 11.99 29.22
C ASP A 123 -9.23 10.69 29.98
N LEU A 124 -10.22 10.09 30.65
CA LEU A 124 -10.08 8.81 31.33
C LEU A 124 -9.79 7.67 30.35
N GLY A 125 -10.48 7.64 29.21
CA GLY A 125 -10.26 6.67 28.15
C GLY A 125 -8.83 6.71 27.61
N LEU A 126 -8.30 7.91 27.33
CA LEU A 126 -6.92 8.11 26.89
C LEU A 126 -5.90 7.77 27.97
N GLU A 127 -6.20 8.00 29.25
CA GLU A 127 -5.34 7.55 30.36
C GLU A 127 -5.26 6.02 30.43
N ILE A 128 -6.41 5.34 30.34
CA ILE A 128 -6.52 3.88 30.28
C ILE A 128 -5.71 3.33 29.11
N LEU A 129 -5.91 3.86 27.90
CA LEU A 129 -5.29 3.36 26.67
C LEU A 129 -3.76 3.51 26.66
N LYS A 130 -3.18 4.39 27.49
CA LYS A 130 -1.72 4.53 27.67
C LYS A 130 -1.12 3.45 28.57
N MET A 131 -1.92 2.74 29.36
CA MET A 131 -1.45 1.68 30.25
C MET A 131 -1.52 0.34 29.51
N PRO A 132 -0.57 -0.59 29.68
CA PRO A 132 -0.69 -1.91 29.09
C PRO A 132 -1.69 -2.78 29.87
N ALA A 133 -2.59 -3.47 29.16
CA ALA A 133 -3.40 -4.54 29.74
C ALA A 133 -2.58 -5.84 29.82
N THR A 134 -2.49 -6.45 31.00
CA THR A 134 -1.77 -7.71 31.22
C THR A 134 -2.69 -8.87 31.63
N SER A 135 -3.99 -8.60 31.72
CA SER A 135 -5.04 -9.56 32.08
C SER A 135 -6.28 -9.39 31.19
N LEU A 136 -7.13 -10.42 31.15
CA LEU A 136 -8.42 -10.33 30.44
C LEU A 136 -9.33 -9.22 31.01
N ALA A 137 -9.26 -9.00 32.32
CA ALA A 137 -10.01 -7.93 32.97
C ALA A 137 -9.50 -6.54 32.53
N GLY A 138 -8.18 -6.35 32.45
CA GLY A 138 -7.55 -5.15 31.89
C GLY A 138 -7.91 -4.93 30.41
N LEU A 139 -7.91 -5.99 29.60
CA LEU A 139 -8.35 -5.92 28.20
C LEU A 139 -9.82 -5.48 28.09
N ALA A 140 -10.69 -5.96 29.00
CA ALA A 140 -12.08 -5.51 29.06
C ALA A 140 -12.22 -4.02 29.41
N VAL A 141 -11.31 -3.47 30.22
CA VAL A 141 -11.25 -2.02 30.48
C VAL A 141 -10.84 -1.27 29.20
N HIS A 142 -9.79 -1.71 28.50
CA HIS A 142 -9.36 -1.12 27.22
C HIS A 142 -10.48 -1.12 26.18
N ALA A 143 -11.13 -2.26 25.97
CA ALA A 143 -12.20 -2.41 25.00
C ALA A 143 -13.35 -1.41 25.25
N ARG A 144 -13.66 -1.08 26.51
CA ARG A 144 -14.67 -0.07 26.84
C ARG A 144 -14.16 1.36 26.66
N ALA A 145 -12.90 1.62 27.01
CA ALA A 145 -12.26 2.93 26.83
C ALA A 145 -12.19 3.39 25.37
N VAL A 146 -12.21 2.46 24.41
CA VAL A 146 -12.28 2.79 22.97
C VAL A 146 -13.64 3.37 22.57
N ILE A 147 -14.74 2.99 23.24
CA ILE A 147 -16.11 3.30 22.77
C ILE A 147 -16.33 4.81 22.55
N PRO A 148 -16.04 5.72 23.50
CA PRO A 148 -16.30 7.15 23.30
C PRO A 148 -15.42 7.79 22.23
N ASN A 149 -14.27 7.19 21.93
CA ASN A 149 -13.34 7.69 20.90
C ASN A 149 -13.77 7.30 19.48
N VAL A 150 -14.69 6.34 19.35
CA VAL A 150 -15.21 5.86 18.05
C VAL A 150 -16.65 6.30 17.84
N TRP A 151 -17.49 6.21 18.87
CA TRP A 151 -18.90 6.62 18.85
C TRP A 151 -19.08 7.94 19.59
N VAL A 152 -18.52 9.03 19.06
CA VAL A 152 -18.48 10.35 19.73
C VAL A 152 -19.85 10.96 20.02
N LEU A 153 -20.92 10.43 19.43
CA LEU A 153 -22.31 10.86 19.67
C LEU A 153 -23.08 9.90 20.60
N GLY A 154 -22.41 8.92 21.23
CA GLY A 154 -23.04 7.97 22.14
C GLY A 154 -23.99 6.98 21.44
N ASP A 155 -23.81 6.80 20.14
CA ASP A 155 -24.61 6.00 19.21
C ASP A 155 -24.21 4.52 19.16
N TYR A 156 -23.28 4.08 20.02
CA TYR A 156 -22.85 2.68 20.11
C TYR A 156 -24.03 1.68 20.10
N GLU A 157 -25.07 1.83 20.94
CA GLU A 157 -26.21 0.89 20.89
C GLU A 157 -27.04 1.02 19.60
N GLN A 158 -27.20 2.23 19.07
CA GLN A 158 -28.04 2.52 17.91
C GLN A 158 -27.43 1.97 16.63
N ASP A 159 -26.13 2.14 16.46
CA ASP A 159 -25.40 1.63 15.32
C ASP A 159 -25.31 0.09 15.33
N ALA A 160 -25.30 -0.53 16.52
CA ALA A 160 -25.43 -1.98 16.62
C ALA A 160 -26.77 -2.50 16.07
N GLU A 161 -27.85 -1.71 16.17
CA GLU A 161 -29.18 -2.06 15.64
C GLU A 161 -29.23 -1.97 14.10
N LEU A 162 -28.31 -1.23 13.48
CA LEU A 162 -28.22 -1.12 12.01
C LEU A 162 -27.75 -2.43 11.35
N GLY A 163 -27.04 -3.29 12.08
CA GLY A 163 -26.59 -4.60 11.63
C GLY A 163 -25.70 -4.52 10.39
N ASP A 164 -26.22 -4.87 9.22
CA ASP A 164 -25.49 -4.80 7.95
C ASP A 164 -25.39 -3.39 7.35
N ARG A 165 -26.08 -2.41 7.96
CA ARG A 165 -26.07 -1.00 7.54
C ARG A 165 -25.21 -0.10 8.42
N GLU A 166 -24.58 -0.66 9.45
CA GLU A 166 -23.60 0.06 10.26
C GLU A 166 -22.42 0.52 9.39
N ASP A 167 -21.82 1.66 9.73
CA ASP A 167 -20.67 2.17 8.99
C ASP A 167 -19.50 1.17 9.03
N LEU A 168 -18.84 1.01 7.88
CA LEU A 168 -17.78 0.02 7.67
C LEU A 168 -16.56 0.21 8.59
N PRO A 169 -16.17 1.42 9.03
CA PRO A 169 -15.09 1.62 9.99
C PRO A 169 -15.47 1.24 11.43
N GLU A 170 -16.73 1.43 11.83
CA GLU A 170 -17.19 1.22 13.22
C GLU A 170 -17.49 -0.25 13.54
N LYS A 171 -18.11 -0.96 12.58
CA LYS A 171 -18.50 -2.36 12.74
C LYS A 171 -17.34 -3.31 13.14
N PRO A 172 -16.12 -3.22 12.54
CA PRO A 172 -14.95 -4.00 12.96
C PRO A 172 -14.54 -3.72 14.40
N VAL A 173 -14.50 -2.43 14.75
CA VAL A 173 -14.08 -1.99 16.08
C VAL A 173 -15.07 -2.52 17.12
N ARG A 174 -16.37 -2.44 16.84
CA ARG A 174 -17.42 -3.03 17.68
C ARG A 174 -17.23 -4.52 17.86
N ALA A 175 -16.99 -5.26 16.77
CA ALA A 175 -16.81 -6.70 16.85
C ALA A 175 -15.55 -7.08 17.67
N LEU A 176 -14.48 -6.26 17.61
CA LEU A 176 -13.28 -6.42 18.44
C LEU A 176 -13.57 -6.16 19.92
N ILE A 177 -14.25 -5.06 20.21
CA ILE A 177 -14.71 -4.72 21.57
C ILE A 177 -15.59 -5.85 22.13
N GLN A 178 -16.59 -6.32 21.39
CA GLN A 178 -17.49 -7.39 21.82
C GLN A 178 -16.75 -8.71 22.06
N SER A 179 -15.76 -9.04 21.24
CA SER A 179 -14.97 -10.27 21.39
C SER A 179 -14.08 -10.20 22.64
N ALA A 180 -13.40 -9.08 22.86
CA ALA A 180 -12.59 -8.82 24.05
C ALA A 180 -13.44 -8.91 25.34
N LEU A 181 -14.61 -8.25 25.35
CA LEU A 181 -15.53 -8.24 26.49
C LEU A 181 -16.14 -9.63 26.77
N SER A 182 -16.51 -10.36 25.72
CA SER A 182 -17.04 -11.71 25.84
C SER A 182 -16.02 -12.67 26.44
N LEU A 183 -14.75 -12.56 26.06
CA LEU A 183 -13.66 -13.37 26.65
C LEU A 183 -13.43 -13.03 28.13
N ALA A 184 -13.58 -11.76 28.50
CA ALA A 184 -13.51 -11.30 29.88
C ALA A 184 -14.79 -11.59 30.70
N GLY A 185 -15.87 -12.07 30.07
CA GLY A 185 -17.13 -12.38 30.73
C GLY A 185 -17.93 -11.15 31.20
N VAL A 186 -17.71 -9.99 30.57
CA VAL A 186 -18.42 -8.74 30.85
C VAL A 186 -19.13 -8.20 29.61
N ASP A 187 -20.10 -7.32 29.79
CA ASP A 187 -20.68 -6.51 28.71
C ASP A 187 -19.95 -5.17 28.57
N TRP A 188 -20.35 -4.39 27.57
CA TRP A 188 -19.73 -3.09 27.29
C TRP A 188 -20.00 -2.03 28.37
N LYS A 189 -20.96 -2.27 29.27
CA LYS A 189 -21.24 -1.46 30.46
C LYS A 189 -20.47 -1.94 31.69
N GLY A 190 -19.56 -2.91 31.54
CA GLY A 190 -18.78 -3.48 32.65
C GLY A 190 -19.51 -4.47 33.53
N ARG A 191 -20.72 -4.87 33.14
CA ARG A 191 -21.54 -5.76 33.97
C ARG A 191 -21.20 -7.21 33.61
N PRO A 192 -21.25 -8.14 34.56
CA PRO A 192 -21.09 -9.56 34.25
C PRO A 192 -22.07 -9.98 33.16
N ALA A 193 -21.56 -10.60 32.09
CA ALA A 193 -22.39 -11.08 31.00
C ALA A 193 -23.40 -12.11 31.54
N ALA A 194 -24.67 -11.98 31.14
CA ALA A 194 -25.73 -12.88 31.57
C ALA A 194 -25.51 -14.28 30.96
N SER A 195 -24.71 -15.09 31.66
CA SER A 195 -24.11 -16.37 31.21
C SER A 195 -23.04 -16.21 30.13
N PRO A 196 -21.89 -16.92 30.26
CA PRO A 196 -20.98 -17.07 29.12
C PRO A 196 -21.80 -17.69 28.00
N LEU A 197 -21.74 -17.07 26.81
CA LEU A 197 -22.45 -17.53 25.63
C LEU A 197 -22.19 -19.04 25.46
N SER A 198 -23.19 -19.85 25.80
CA SER A 198 -23.33 -21.17 25.21
C SER A 198 -23.67 -20.88 23.76
N VAL A 199 -22.62 -20.65 22.95
CA VAL A 199 -22.74 -20.58 21.50
C VAL A 199 -23.15 -21.97 21.08
N ALA A 200 -24.44 -22.24 21.13
CA ALA A 200 -25.04 -23.32 20.39
C ALA A 200 -24.84 -22.93 18.92
N VAL A 201 -23.67 -23.28 18.39
CA VAL A 201 -23.43 -23.37 16.95
C VAL A 201 -24.55 -24.27 16.46
N THR A 202 -25.61 -23.66 15.94
CA THR A 202 -26.63 -24.42 15.26
C THR A 202 -25.93 -24.86 13.98
N PRO A 203 -25.61 -26.16 13.81
CA PRO A 203 -24.91 -26.60 12.63
C PRO A 203 -25.73 -26.11 11.42
N PRO A 204 -25.07 -25.59 10.37
CA PRO A 204 -25.78 -25.20 9.16
C PRO A 204 -26.68 -26.38 8.74
N PRO A 205 -27.94 -26.12 8.33
CA PRO A 205 -28.84 -27.19 7.92
C PRO A 205 -28.09 -28.05 6.89
N ALA A 206 -28.07 -29.36 7.14
CA ALA A 206 -27.41 -30.31 6.26
C ALA A 206 -27.79 -29.98 4.82
N PRO A 207 -26.81 -29.84 3.89
CA PRO A 207 -27.12 -29.46 2.52
C PRO A 207 -28.17 -30.43 2.01
N SER A 208 -29.32 -29.89 1.59
CA SER A 208 -30.32 -30.66 0.88
C SER A 208 -29.59 -31.32 -0.28
N SER A 209 -29.62 -32.65 -0.35
CA SER A 209 -29.04 -33.41 -1.45
C SER A 209 -29.61 -32.88 -2.76
N GLU A 210 -28.83 -32.05 -3.45
CA GLU A 210 -29.14 -31.65 -4.80
C GLU A 210 -29.19 -32.91 -5.67
N PRO A 211 -30.14 -33.02 -6.60
CA PRO A 211 -30.25 -34.18 -7.46
C PRO A 211 -28.96 -34.34 -8.25
N GLU A 212 -28.41 -35.56 -8.20
CA GLU A 212 -27.25 -36.00 -8.98
C GLU A 212 -27.42 -35.57 -10.45
N VAL A 213 -26.55 -34.68 -10.90
CA VAL A 213 -26.58 -34.13 -12.26
C VAL A 213 -26.28 -35.27 -13.24
N ASP A 214 -27.26 -35.59 -14.08
CA ASP A 214 -27.12 -36.52 -15.20
C ASP A 214 -26.29 -35.85 -16.32
N TRP A 215 -24.99 -36.13 -16.32
CA TRP A 215 -24.03 -35.57 -17.28
C TRP A 215 -24.27 -36.00 -18.73
N ASP A 216 -25.11 -37.01 -18.97
CA ASP A 216 -25.50 -37.42 -20.33
C ASP A 216 -26.67 -36.55 -20.88
N LYS A 217 -27.27 -35.68 -20.05
CA LYS A 217 -28.32 -34.72 -20.43
C LYS A 217 -28.16 -33.37 -19.71
N PRO A 218 -27.18 -32.53 -20.08
CA PRO A 218 -27.04 -31.20 -19.50
C PRO A 218 -28.27 -30.32 -19.81
N PRO A 219 -28.66 -29.40 -18.91
CA PRO A 219 -29.78 -28.49 -19.15
C PRO A 219 -29.55 -27.61 -20.38
N GLU A 220 -30.66 -27.26 -21.05
CA GLU A 220 -30.65 -26.39 -22.22
C GLU A 220 -30.09 -25.00 -21.85
N GLY A 221 -28.96 -24.62 -22.46
CA GLY A 221 -28.19 -23.40 -22.12
C GLY A 221 -26.84 -23.64 -21.44
N PHE A 222 -26.49 -24.89 -21.12
CA PHE A 222 -25.19 -25.24 -20.56
C PHE A 222 -24.08 -25.20 -21.63
N MET A 223 -23.16 -24.23 -21.55
CA MET A 223 -21.89 -24.26 -22.29
C MET A 223 -20.76 -24.75 -21.37
N ALA A 224 -20.15 -25.88 -21.73
CA ALA A 224 -18.92 -26.35 -21.10
C ALA A 224 -17.75 -25.47 -21.55
N TYR A 225 -17.28 -24.57 -20.68
CA TYR A 225 -16.01 -23.86 -20.85
C TYR A 225 -14.87 -24.76 -20.33
N PRO A 226 -13.75 -24.94 -21.04
CA PRO A 226 -12.73 -25.88 -20.62
C PRO A 226 -11.85 -25.28 -19.51
N ALA A 227 -11.65 -26.09 -18.46
CA ALA A 227 -10.67 -25.88 -17.42
C ALA A 227 -9.24 -26.07 -17.97
N GLY A 228 -8.33 -25.19 -17.55
CA GLY A 228 -6.89 -25.38 -17.70
C GLY A 228 -6.12 -24.07 -17.69
N GLU A 229 -5.94 -23.46 -16.52
CA GLU A 229 -4.74 -22.64 -16.28
C GLU A 229 -3.56 -23.56 -15.93
N PRO A 230 -2.32 -23.11 -16.22
CA PRO A 230 -1.50 -22.78 -15.06
C PRO A 230 -0.78 -21.43 -15.17
N THR A 231 -0.64 -20.85 -13.98
CA THR A 231 -0.01 -19.60 -13.59
C THR A 231 1.52 -19.60 -13.71
N SER A 232 2.09 -18.39 -13.68
CA SER A 232 3.47 -18.03 -13.30
C SER A 232 4.63 -18.28 -14.29
N PHE A 233 4.55 -17.67 -15.47
CA PHE A 233 5.70 -17.04 -16.14
C PHE A 233 5.28 -15.60 -16.42
N ILE A 234 6.18 -14.59 -16.33
CA ILE A 234 5.90 -13.26 -16.91
C ILE A 234 5.27 -13.52 -18.27
N ASN A 235 4.00 -13.13 -18.43
CA ASN A 235 3.19 -13.51 -19.58
C ASN A 235 4.03 -13.19 -20.82
N ILE A 236 4.52 -14.22 -21.51
CA ILE A 236 5.49 -14.05 -22.60
C ILE A 236 4.88 -13.13 -23.66
N ALA A 237 3.56 -13.14 -23.79
CA ALA A 237 2.83 -12.19 -24.62
C ALA A 237 3.01 -10.74 -24.16
N LEU A 238 2.92 -10.44 -22.85
CA LEU A 238 3.14 -9.11 -22.29
C LEU A 238 4.60 -8.66 -22.44
N GLY A 239 5.57 -9.54 -22.17
CA GLY A 239 6.99 -9.23 -22.36
C GLY A 239 7.35 -8.98 -23.84
N ILE A 240 6.77 -9.76 -24.75
CA ILE A 240 6.90 -9.56 -26.20
C ILE A 240 6.20 -8.26 -26.62
N ARG A 241 5.03 -7.95 -26.05
CA ARG A 241 4.28 -6.72 -26.33
C ARG A 241 5.09 -5.47 -25.95
N VAL A 242 5.56 -5.40 -24.72
CA VAL A 242 6.34 -4.25 -24.20
C VAL A 242 7.63 -4.06 -25.01
N GLU A 243 8.34 -5.14 -25.35
CA GLU A 243 9.53 -5.00 -26.19
C GLU A 243 9.16 -4.64 -27.65
N ALA A 244 8.04 -5.15 -28.18
CA ALA A 244 7.56 -4.76 -29.50
C ALA A 244 7.15 -3.28 -29.55
N GLU A 245 6.53 -2.73 -28.51
CA GLU A 245 6.21 -1.31 -28.36
C GLU A 245 7.50 -0.47 -28.36
N ARG A 246 8.49 -0.88 -27.55
CA ARG A 246 9.79 -0.21 -27.49
C ARG A 246 10.49 -0.23 -28.84
N LEU A 247 10.52 -1.38 -29.51
CA LEU A 247 11.11 -1.55 -30.83
C LEU A 247 10.33 -0.79 -31.91
N HIS A 248 9.00 -0.72 -31.81
CA HIS A 248 8.15 0.06 -32.70
C HIS A 248 8.48 1.56 -32.60
N ALA A 249 8.60 2.08 -31.38
CA ALA A 249 8.99 3.48 -31.14
C ALA A 249 10.40 3.78 -31.67
N ILE A 250 11.36 2.88 -31.47
CA ILE A 250 12.72 3.03 -32.03
C ILE A 250 12.69 3.02 -33.56
N ALA A 251 11.92 2.10 -34.17
CA ALA A 251 11.76 2.01 -35.61
C ALA A 251 11.13 3.29 -36.19
N LEU A 252 10.11 3.85 -35.55
CA LEU A 252 9.48 5.11 -35.95
C LEU A 252 10.47 6.29 -35.88
N ARG A 253 11.25 6.40 -34.81
CA ARG A 253 12.28 7.45 -34.68
C ARG A 253 13.36 7.32 -35.75
N GLU A 254 13.79 6.11 -36.07
CA GLU A 254 14.81 5.88 -37.11
C GLU A 254 14.26 6.14 -38.52
N VAL A 255 12.98 5.82 -38.79
CA VAL A 255 12.28 6.24 -40.01
C VAL A 255 12.24 7.76 -40.11
N ALA A 256 11.86 8.46 -39.04
CA ALA A 256 11.79 9.92 -39.01
C ALA A 256 13.17 10.56 -39.25
N ARG A 257 14.21 10.07 -38.56
CA ARG A 257 15.59 10.55 -38.70
C ARG A 257 16.15 10.36 -40.10
N ARG A 258 15.86 9.22 -40.75
CA ARG A 258 16.32 8.97 -42.13
C ARG A 258 15.48 9.71 -43.17
N ALA A 259 14.21 9.96 -42.89
CA ALA A 259 13.34 10.75 -43.76
C ALA A 259 13.65 12.25 -43.69
N SER A 260 14.27 12.73 -42.60
CA SER A 260 14.73 14.12 -42.46
C SER A 260 16.15 14.36 -42.98
N ALA A 261 16.98 13.33 -43.08
CA ALA A 261 18.37 13.44 -43.54
C ALA A 261 18.56 13.30 -45.07
N ASP A 262 17.53 12.90 -45.81
CA ASP A 262 17.59 12.64 -47.27
C ASP A 262 17.08 13.86 -48.07
N ASP A 263 17.85 14.37 -49.03
CA ASP A 263 17.46 15.39 -50.03
C ASP A 263 16.51 14.81 -51.10
N CYS A 264 15.58 13.95 -50.70
CA CYS A 264 14.66 13.29 -51.61
C CYS A 264 13.58 14.29 -52.08
N PRO A 265 13.38 14.49 -53.41
CA PRO A 265 12.35 15.37 -53.93
C PRO A 265 10.97 15.05 -53.36
N GLU A 266 10.15 16.06 -53.09
CA GLU A 266 8.87 15.94 -52.38
C GLU A 266 7.93 14.88 -53.01
N TYR A 267 7.94 14.75 -54.34
CA TYR A 267 7.14 13.76 -55.06
C TYR A 267 7.57 12.30 -54.84
N ALA A 268 8.81 12.05 -54.44
CA ALA A 268 9.35 10.71 -54.14
C ALA A 268 9.33 10.38 -52.64
N ARG A 269 9.00 11.37 -51.79
CA ARG A 269 9.07 11.26 -50.33
C ARG A 269 8.11 10.23 -49.76
N ALA A 270 6.89 10.15 -50.29
CA ALA A 270 5.88 9.17 -49.84
C ALA A 270 6.32 7.73 -50.12
N GLY A 271 6.79 7.43 -51.33
CA GLY A 271 7.27 6.09 -51.69
C GLY A 271 8.50 5.66 -50.90
N ARG A 272 9.40 6.61 -50.58
CA ARG A 272 10.57 6.36 -49.75
C ARG A 272 10.22 6.12 -48.28
N LEU A 273 9.30 6.91 -47.72
CA LEU A 273 8.80 6.71 -46.35
C LEU A 273 8.18 5.32 -46.21
N ASP A 274 7.41 4.89 -47.21
CA ASP A 274 6.80 3.57 -47.24
C ASP A 274 7.85 2.45 -47.35
N GLN A 275 8.90 2.63 -48.15
CA GLN A 275 10.04 1.71 -48.22
C GLN A 275 10.78 1.61 -46.87
N LEU A 276 10.99 2.73 -46.18
CA LEU A 276 11.63 2.76 -44.86
C LEU A 276 10.77 2.08 -43.80
N ARG A 277 9.46 2.35 -43.77
CA ARG A 277 8.51 1.70 -42.85
C ARG A 277 8.48 0.17 -43.03
N ARG A 278 8.48 -0.31 -44.28
CA ARG A 278 8.60 -1.74 -44.59
C ARG A 278 9.96 -2.32 -44.18
N ARG A 279 11.05 -1.61 -44.47
CA ARG A 279 12.41 -2.05 -44.10
C ARG A 279 12.56 -2.23 -42.58
N PHE A 280 11.96 -1.34 -41.78
CA PHE A 280 11.98 -1.40 -40.33
C PHE A 280 10.79 -2.15 -39.71
N ARG A 281 9.92 -2.76 -40.53
CA ARG A 281 8.75 -3.55 -40.11
C ARG A 281 7.87 -2.85 -39.08
N VAL A 282 7.65 -1.55 -39.28
CA VAL A 282 6.89 -0.70 -38.37
C VAL A 282 5.49 -1.28 -38.13
N ALA A 283 4.82 -1.72 -39.18
CA ALA A 283 3.46 -2.27 -39.09
C ALA A 283 3.40 -3.65 -38.39
N GLU A 284 4.43 -4.48 -38.51
CA GLU A 284 4.49 -5.77 -37.79
C GLU A 284 4.79 -5.55 -36.32
N LEU A 285 5.69 -4.61 -35.98
CA LEU A 285 5.98 -4.26 -34.60
C LEU A 285 4.77 -3.62 -33.93
N ASP A 286 4.06 -2.73 -34.64
CA ASP A 286 2.80 -2.14 -34.15
C ASP A 286 1.72 -3.19 -33.90
N ARG A 287 1.61 -4.21 -34.77
CA ARG A 287 0.67 -5.31 -34.60
C ARG A 287 1.01 -6.22 -33.43
N VAL A 288 2.29 -6.45 -33.15
CA VAL A 288 2.74 -7.24 -32.00
C VAL A 288 2.63 -6.43 -30.70
N ALA A 289 2.87 -5.12 -30.78
CA ALA A 289 2.68 -4.16 -29.70
C ALA A 289 1.19 -3.96 -29.35
N ASN A 290 0.31 -4.04 -30.33
CA ASN A 290 -1.13 -3.79 -30.18
C ASN A 290 -1.94 -4.92 -30.84
N PRO A 291 -1.91 -6.14 -30.28
CA PRO A 291 -2.54 -7.30 -30.91
C PRO A 291 -4.06 -7.12 -31.08
N GLU A 292 -4.72 -6.37 -30.21
CA GLU A 292 -6.14 -5.98 -30.31
C GLU A 292 -6.47 -5.02 -31.47
N ARG A 293 -5.48 -4.33 -32.04
CA ARG A 293 -5.66 -3.49 -33.25
C ARG A 293 -5.43 -4.26 -34.55
N ALA A 294 -4.90 -5.49 -34.49
CA ALA A 294 -4.68 -6.31 -35.68
C ALA A 294 -6.01 -6.95 -36.14
N ILE A 295 -6.41 -6.67 -37.39
CA ILE A 295 -7.47 -7.46 -38.04
C ILE A 295 -7.05 -8.94 -38.00
N PRO A 296 -7.91 -9.87 -37.56
CA PRO A 296 -7.51 -11.25 -37.31
C PRO A 296 -6.99 -11.86 -38.61
N THR A 297 -5.69 -12.12 -38.66
CA THR A 297 -5.18 -13.18 -39.53
C THR A 297 -4.62 -14.23 -38.59
N GLU A 298 -5.36 -15.32 -38.48
CA GLU A 298 -5.11 -16.55 -37.73
C GLU A 298 -3.62 -16.88 -37.61
N MET A 299 -2.95 -16.47 -36.53
CA MET A 299 -1.52 -16.69 -36.40
C MET A 299 -1.14 -17.90 -35.54
N ILE A 300 -2.02 -18.42 -34.68
CA ILE A 300 -1.72 -19.61 -33.89
C ILE A 300 -2.76 -20.68 -34.25
N ALA A 301 -2.34 -21.66 -35.06
CA ALA A 301 -3.17 -22.82 -35.30
C ALA A 301 -3.27 -23.63 -34.00
N ALA A 302 -4.44 -24.21 -33.73
CA ALA A 302 -4.72 -25.03 -32.53
C ALA A 302 -3.71 -26.17 -32.29
N ASN A 303 -2.87 -26.50 -33.28
CA ASN A 303 -1.79 -27.47 -33.17
C ASN A 303 -0.44 -26.89 -32.70
N GLY A 304 -0.40 -25.68 -32.13
CA GLY A 304 0.83 -25.09 -31.57
C GLY A 304 1.84 -24.59 -32.61
N THR A 305 1.39 -24.26 -33.82
CA THR A 305 2.24 -23.68 -34.88
C THR A 305 1.83 -22.26 -35.24
N VAL A 306 2.83 -21.43 -35.56
CA VAL A 306 2.70 -20.04 -35.97
C VAL A 306 2.95 -19.89 -37.47
N TYR A 307 2.09 -19.12 -38.14
CA TYR A 307 2.30 -18.65 -39.50
C TYR A 307 2.89 -17.24 -39.50
N TYR A 308 3.98 -16.99 -40.24
CA TYR A 308 4.53 -15.64 -40.37
C TYR A 308 5.17 -15.42 -41.74
N GLU A 309 5.21 -14.17 -42.18
CA GLU A 309 5.82 -13.77 -43.45
C GLU A 309 7.22 -13.17 -43.23
N ASP A 310 8.21 -13.64 -43.99
CA ASP A 310 9.57 -13.11 -43.91
C ASP A 310 9.74 -11.77 -44.65
N ALA A 311 10.96 -11.21 -44.66
CA ALA A 311 11.20 -9.86 -45.19
C ALA A 311 11.06 -9.79 -46.71
N ALA A 312 11.03 -10.95 -47.39
CA ALA A 312 10.84 -11.08 -48.82
C ALA A 312 9.37 -11.35 -49.18
N GLY A 313 8.46 -11.38 -48.20
CA GLY A 313 7.05 -11.69 -48.42
C GLY A 313 6.76 -13.19 -48.53
N LYS A 314 7.66 -14.07 -48.04
CA LYS A 314 7.43 -15.51 -48.07
C LYS A 314 6.83 -15.97 -46.75
N ALA A 315 5.67 -16.62 -46.81
CA ALA A 315 5.01 -17.21 -45.65
C ALA A 315 5.73 -18.50 -45.19
N HIS A 316 5.89 -18.64 -43.87
CA HIS A 316 6.50 -19.77 -43.17
C HIS A 316 5.54 -20.26 -42.08
N ARG A 317 5.54 -21.58 -41.84
CA ARG A 317 4.85 -22.21 -40.71
C ARG A 317 5.87 -22.90 -39.80
N ARG A 318 5.88 -22.58 -38.52
CA ARG A 318 6.84 -23.13 -37.53
C ARG A 318 6.16 -23.43 -36.20
N PRO A 319 6.67 -24.36 -35.37
CA PRO A 319 6.24 -24.48 -33.97
C PRO A 319 6.37 -23.14 -33.22
N VAL A 320 5.47 -22.86 -32.28
CA VAL A 320 5.51 -21.65 -31.43
C VAL A 320 6.87 -21.50 -30.74
N THR A 321 7.44 -22.60 -30.26
CA THR A 321 8.74 -22.62 -29.58
C THR A 321 9.89 -22.16 -30.47
N ASP A 322 9.91 -22.58 -31.74
CA ASP A 322 10.90 -22.15 -32.74
C ASP A 322 10.76 -20.65 -33.06
N TRP A 323 9.52 -20.16 -33.12
CA TRP A 323 9.23 -18.76 -33.36
C TRP A 323 9.67 -17.87 -32.18
N ILE A 324 9.36 -18.29 -30.94
CA ILE A 324 9.82 -17.60 -29.72
C ILE A 324 11.35 -17.59 -29.66
N SER A 325 12.01 -18.70 -29.97
CA SER A 325 13.47 -18.79 -30.01
C SER A 325 14.08 -17.82 -31.03
N PHE A 326 13.48 -17.73 -32.23
CA PHE A 326 13.91 -16.80 -33.27
C PHE A 326 13.73 -15.33 -32.85
N MET A 327 12.62 -14.99 -32.19
CA MET A 327 12.38 -13.64 -31.68
C MET A 327 13.35 -13.29 -30.54
N ALA A 328 13.59 -14.22 -29.62
CA ALA A 328 14.57 -14.07 -28.54
C ALA A 328 15.99 -13.83 -29.07
N GLN A 329 16.42 -14.53 -30.13
CA GLN A 329 17.71 -14.28 -30.79
C GLN A 329 17.85 -12.85 -31.31
N ARG A 330 16.78 -12.30 -31.90
CA ARG A 330 16.79 -10.93 -32.43
C ARG A 330 16.79 -9.89 -31.33
N MET A 331 15.99 -10.10 -30.28
CA MET A 331 15.96 -9.24 -29.08
C MET A 331 17.31 -9.24 -28.35
N ALA A 332 17.95 -10.41 -28.17
CA ALA A 332 19.29 -10.52 -27.62
C ALA A 332 20.31 -9.68 -28.42
N GLY A 333 20.19 -9.65 -29.75
CA GLY A 333 21.04 -8.82 -30.61
C GLY A 333 20.81 -7.31 -30.44
N VAL A 334 19.59 -6.87 -30.14
CA VAL A 334 19.29 -5.45 -29.85
C VAL A 334 19.78 -5.08 -28.46
N ALA A 335 19.45 -5.89 -27.45
CA ALA A 335 19.86 -5.69 -26.06
C ALA A 335 21.39 -5.59 -25.92
N ARG A 336 22.16 -6.45 -26.61
CA ARG A 336 23.63 -6.37 -26.61
C ARG A 336 24.18 -5.05 -27.19
N ARG A 337 23.54 -4.50 -28.23
CA ARG A 337 23.96 -3.21 -28.82
C ARG A 337 23.66 -2.05 -27.89
N GLU A 338 22.53 -2.09 -27.20
CA GLU A 338 22.14 -1.05 -26.26
C GLU A 338 23.00 -1.09 -24.98
N MET A 339 23.24 -2.29 -24.43
CA MET A 339 24.19 -2.50 -23.34
C MET A 339 25.58 -1.95 -23.71
N ALA A 340 26.09 -2.27 -24.90
CA ALA A 340 27.39 -1.74 -25.35
C ALA A 340 27.40 -0.21 -25.48
N ARG A 341 26.29 0.41 -25.93
CA ARG A 341 26.14 1.87 -26.02
C ARG A 341 26.19 2.52 -24.64
N GLN A 342 25.42 1.99 -23.68
CA GLN A 342 25.36 2.52 -22.31
C GLN A 342 26.66 2.29 -21.56
N PHE A 343 27.25 1.10 -21.69
CA PHE A 343 28.55 0.80 -21.11
C PHE A 343 29.64 1.75 -21.63
N ASN A 344 29.72 1.98 -22.94
CA ASN A 344 30.69 2.94 -23.50
C ASN A 344 30.45 4.39 -23.06
N ALA A 345 29.21 4.75 -22.70
CA ALA A 345 28.88 6.09 -22.21
C ALA A 345 29.15 6.27 -20.72
N GLY A 346 29.04 5.20 -19.92
CA GLY A 346 29.17 5.24 -18.45
C GLY A 346 30.47 4.65 -17.90
N ALA A 347 31.29 3.97 -18.71
CA ALA A 347 32.52 3.33 -18.23
C ALA A 347 33.54 4.36 -17.72
N VAL A 348 34.14 4.05 -16.56
CA VAL A 348 35.18 4.85 -15.89
C VAL A 348 36.55 4.19 -16.04
N GLN A 349 37.63 4.83 -15.56
CA GLN A 349 38.98 4.23 -15.65
C GLN A 349 39.19 3.01 -14.73
N ASP A 350 38.38 2.90 -13.67
CA ASP A 350 38.42 1.79 -12.73
C ASP A 350 37.78 0.53 -13.35
N GLN A 351 38.57 -0.54 -13.47
CA GLN A 351 38.12 -1.79 -14.08
C GLN A 351 37.15 -2.58 -13.19
N ASP A 352 37.25 -2.48 -11.87
CA ASP A 352 36.39 -3.23 -10.95
C ASP A 352 35.00 -2.59 -10.89
N ALA A 353 34.93 -1.25 -10.88
CA ALA A 353 33.68 -0.50 -10.99
C ALA A 353 32.96 -0.77 -12.33
N ASN A 354 33.72 -0.92 -13.42
CA ASN A 354 33.16 -1.29 -14.72
C ASN A 354 32.61 -2.72 -14.74
N GLY A 355 33.17 -3.65 -13.96
CA GLY A 355 32.66 -5.02 -13.82
C GLY A 355 31.24 -5.03 -13.24
N ALA A 356 31.04 -4.36 -12.09
CA ALA A 356 29.73 -4.25 -11.46
C ALA A 356 28.71 -3.52 -12.34
N PHE A 357 29.12 -2.44 -13.02
CA PHE A 357 28.25 -1.72 -13.96
C PHE A 357 27.86 -2.57 -15.17
N TYR A 358 28.78 -3.38 -15.70
CA TYR A 358 28.49 -4.30 -16.79
C TYR A 358 27.48 -5.39 -16.38
N ASP A 359 27.62 -5.94 -15.17
CA ASP A 359 26.70 -6.95 -14.64
C ASP A 359 25.30 -6.36 -14.37
N ASP A 360 25.21 -5.13 -13.87
CA ASP A 360 23.95 -4.41 -13.72
C ASP A 360 23.25 -4.16 -15.07
N LEU A 361 23.99 -3.68 -16.08
CA LEU A 361 23.45 -3.51 -17.44
C LEU A 361 23.03 -4.85 -18.07
N ARG A 362 23.76 -5.94 -17.79
CA ARG A 362 23.42 -7.28 -18.24
C ARG A 362 22.12 -7.79 -17.60
N CYS A 363 21.93 -7.53 -16.30
CA CYS A 363 20.74 -7.92 -15.53
C CYS A 363 19.52 -7.10 -15.96
N SER A 364 19.64 -5.76 -16.01
CA SER A 364 18.56 -4.85 -16.39
C SER A 364 18.06 -5.10 -17.82
N HIS A 365 18.95 -5.47 -18.75
CA HIS A 365 18.58 -5.87 -20.11
C HIS A 365 18.23 -7.35 -20.27
N ARG A 366 18.21 -8.13 -19.18
CA ARG A 366 17.82 -9.56 -19.13
C ARG A 366 18.51 -10.42 -20.18
N LEU A 367 19.79 -10.17 -20.43
CA LEU A 367 20.52 -10.81 -21.52
C LEU A 367 20.62 -12.34 -21.38
N ASP A 368 20.66 -12.85 -20.15
CA ASP A 368 20.75 -14.28 -19.88
C ASP A 368 19.43 -15.00 -20.14
N ALA A 369 18.30 -14.40 -19.72
CA ALA A 369 16.98 -14.92 -20.04
C ALA A 369 16.71 -14.94 -21.55
N LEU A 370 17.10 -13.87 -22.26
CA LEU A 370 16.99 -13.82 -23.72
C LEU A 370 17.89 -14.86 -24.39
N HIS A 371 19.08 -15.11 -23.84
CA HIS A 371 20.00 -16.12 -24.35
C HIS A 371 19.48 -17.55 -24.14
N ASP A 372 18.96 -17.86 -22.96
CA ASP A 372 18.40 -19.17 -22.66
C ASP A 372 17.12 -19.44 -23.47
N LEU A 373 16.26 -18.44 -23.68
CA LEU A 373 15.12 -18.57 -24.60
C LEU A 373 15.56 -18.75 -26.06
N ALA A 374 16.61 -18.05 -26.50
CA ALA A 374 17.12 -18.09 -27.86
C ALA A 374 17.77 -19.43 -28.26
N PHE A 375 18.41 -20.10 -27.30
CA PHE A 375 19.29 -21.25 -27.58
C PHE A 375 18.94 -22.51 -26.77
N ARG A 376 18.13 -22.39 -25.72
CA ARG A 376 17.70 -23.49 -24.84
C ARG A 376 16.19 -23.46 -24.55
N PRO A 377 15.32 -23.19 -25.53
CA PRO A 377 13.89 -22.99 -25.30
C PRO A 377 13.26 -24.18 -24.56
N ASN A 378 13.61 -25.41 -24.93
CA ASN A 378 13.05 -26.61 -24.31
C ASN A 378 13.34 -26.70 -22.80
N LYS A 379 14.55 -26.32 -22.36
CA LYS A 379 14.90 -26.32 -20.93
C LYS A 379 14.13 -25.25 -20.15
N VAL A 380 13.93 -24.09 -20.77
CA VAL A 380 13.13 -23.00 -20.17
C VAL A 380 11.67 -23.45 -20.00
N PHE A 381 11.09 -24.11 -21.01
CA PHE A 381 9.72 -24.63 -20.94
C PHE A 381 9.56 -25.85 -20.03
N GLU A 382 10.60 -26.69 -19.89
CA GLU A 382 10.59 -27.81 -18.94
C GLU A 382 10.67 -27.32 -17.49
N ALA A 383 11.59 -26.40 -17.18
CA ALA A 383 11.67 -25.77 -15.87
C ALA A 383 10.38 -25.03 -15.50
N ALA A 384 9.74 -24.41 -16.50
CA ALA A 384 8.44 -23.79 -16.34
C ALA A 384 7.34 -24.75 -15.91
N ARG A 385 7.36 -25.95 -16.49
CA ARG A 385 6.38 -26.99 -16.18
C ARG A 385 6.60 -27.60 -14.80
N GLU A 386 7.86 -27.71 -14.35
CA GLU A 386 8.20 -28.20 -13.01
C GLU A 386 7.76 -27.23 -11.91
N CYS A 387 7.82 -25.91 -12.15
CA CYS A 387 7.29 -24.90 -11.23
C CYS A 387 5.74 -24.91 -11.15
N ALA A 388 5.05 -25.32 -12.22
CA ALA A 388 3.59 -25.29 -12.29
C ALA A 388 2.89 -26.48 -11.59
N VAL A 389 3.60 -27.58 -11.31
CA VAL A 389 3.03 -28.80 -10.71
C VAL A 389 3.57 -28.94 -9.28
N GLY A 390 3.03 -28.14 -8.35
CA GLY A 390 3.29 -28.29 -6.92
C GLY A 390 2.91 -29.70 -6.46
N SER A 391 3.88 -30.43 -5.89
CA SER A 391 3.66 -31.76 -5.32
C SER A 391 2.91 -31.64 -3.98
N ALA A 392 1.66 -32.10 -3.94
CA ALA A 392 0.88 -32.16 -2.70
C ALA A 392 1.30 -33.34 -1.81
N PRO A 393 1.44 -33.18 -0.49
CA PRO A 393 1.44 -34.30 0.44
C PRO A 393 0.00 -34.65 0.88
N LEU A 394 -0.28 -35.95 0.92
CA LEU A 394 -1.48 -36.54 1.51
C LEU A 394 -1.34 -36.55 3.03
N SER A 395 -2.24 -35.86 3.77
CA SER A 395 -2.30 -35.97 5.24
C SER A 395 -3.31 -37.03 5.72
N PRO A 396 -2.95 -37.83 6.73
CA PRO A 396 -3.84 -38.82 7.36
C PRO A 396 -4.76 -38.18 8.41
N ARG A 397 -5.97 -38.72 8.54
CA ARG A 397 -6.97 -38.34 9.55
C ARG A 397 -6.51 -38.72 10.96
N VAL A 398 -6.35 -37.73 11.84
CA VAL A 398 -6.42 -37.89 13.30
C VAL A 398 -7.79 -37.38 13.77
N VAL A 399 -8.46 -38.15 14.62
CA VAL A 399 -9.79 -37.85 15.16
C VAL A 399 -9.60 -37.15 16.50
N GLY A 400 -9.98 -35.88 16.59
CA GLY A 400 -10.08 -35.14 17.86
C GLY A 400 -9.50 -33.72 17.91
N ALA A 401 -9.08 -33.13 16.78
CA ALA A 401 -8.55 -31.76 16.80
C ALA A 401 -9.62 -30.72 17.19
N PRO A 402 -9.28 -29.69 18.00
CA PRO A 402 -10.17 -28.56 18.25
C PRO A 402 -10.57 -27.92 16.92
N THR A 403 -11.84 -27.54 16.80
CA THR A 403 -12.32 -26.87 15.59
C THR A 403 -11.53 -25.57 15.40
N PRO A 404 -10.78 -25.41 14.30
CA PRO A 404 -10.01 -24.19 14.06
C PRO A 404 -10.93 -22.96 14.04
N ASP A 405 -10.43 -21.84 14.56
CA ASP A 405 -11.21 -20.59 14.64
C ASP A 405 -11.58 -20.10 13.24
N PRO A 406 -12.88 -19.91 12.91
CA PRO A 406 -13.31 -19.51 11.57
C PRO A 406 -12.67 -18.22 11.06
N ILE A 407 -12.21 -17.33 11.96
CA ILE A 407 -11.57 -16.07 11.56
C ILE A 407 -10.28 -16.29 10.75
N LEU A 408 -9.53 -17.36 11.02
CA LEU A 408 -8.27 -17.65 10.34
C LEU A 408 -8.49 -17.90 8.85
N ASP A 409 -9.51 -18.71 8.52
CA ASP A 409 -9.92 -18.97 7.13
C ASP A 409 -10.40 -17.69 6.42
N LEU A 410 -11.10 -16.80 7.13
CA LEU A 410 -11.63 -15.57 6.56
C LEU A 410 -10.53 -14.56 6.24
N ILE A 411 -9.54 -14.43 7.13
CA ILE A 411 -8.34 -13.59 6.89
C ILE A 411 -7.64 -14.03 5.61
N GLU A 412 -7.45 -15.34 5.44
CA GLU A 412 -6.76 -15.88 4.27
C GLU A 412 -7.56 -15.66 2.97
N ARG A 413 -8.89 -15.83 3.00
CA ARG A 413 -9.75 -15.51 1.84
C ARG A 413 -9.67 -14.04 1.45
N HIS A 414 -9.66 -13.13 2.41
CA HIS A 414 -9.54 -11.70 2.12
C HIS A 414 -8.17 -11.38 1.51
N ARG A 415 -7.08 -11.94 2.04
CA ARG A 415 -5.73 -11.79 1.44
C ARG A 415 -5.68 -12.24 -0.03
N GLN A 416 -6.32 -13.36 -0.35
CA GLN A 416 -6.38 -13.88 -1.72
C GLN A 416 -7.18 -12.97 -2.64
N ALA A 417 -8.35 -12.50 -2.20
CA ALA A 417 -9.19 -11.59 -2.97
C ALA A 417 -8.52 -10.23 -3.20
N TYR A 418 -7.83 -9.70 -2.18
CA TYR A 418 -7.04 -8.48 -2.29
C TYR A 418 -5.89 -8.62 -3.30
N ALA A 419 -5.12 -9.72 -3.22
CA ALA A 419 -4.04 -10.01 -4.17
C ALA A 419 -4.53 -10.15 -5.63
N GLU A 420 -5.77 -10.62 -5.82
CA GLU A 420 -6.42 -10.67 -7.14
C GLU A 420 -6.79 -9.27 -7.66
N TRP A 421 -7.25 -8.37 -6.79
CA TRP A 421 -7.69 -7.01 -7.15
C TRP A 421 -6.54 -6.03 -7.42
N VAL A 422 -5.44 -6.10 -6.66
CA VAL A 422 -4.31 -5.13 -6.72
C VAL A 422 -3.83 -4.82 -8.15
N PRO A 423 -3.56 -5.80 -9.04
CA PRO A 423 -3.09 -5.50 -10.39
C PRO A 423 -4.07 -4.68 -11.24
N PHE A 424 -5.37 -4.77 -10.96
CA PHE A 424 -6.39 -3.99 -11.66
C PHE A 424 -6.44 -2.55 -11.13
N MET A 425 -6.35 -2.38 -9.81
CA MET A 425 -6.30 -1.07 -9.16
C MET A 425 -5.10 -0.24 -9.65
N GLU A 426 -3.91 -0.84 -9.77
CA GLU A 426 -2.72 -0.17 -10.31
C GLU A 426 -2.95 0.38 -11.73
N VAL A 427 -3.59 -0.42 -12.60
CA VAL A 427 -3.90 0.01 -13.99
C VAL A 427 -4.91 1.14 -14.00
N THR A 428 -5.98 1.06 -13.21
CA THR A 428 -6.99 2.12 -13.16
C THR A 428 -6.41 3.44 -12.65
N THR A 429 -5.49 3.39 -11.68
CA THR A 429 -4.90 4.58 -11.02
C THR A 429 -3.92 5.34 -11.92
N GLU A 430 -3.28 4.67 -12.88
CA GLU A 430 -2.39 5.31 -13.86
C GLU A 430 -3.13 6.02 -15.01
N LEU A 431 -4.42 5.74 -15.20
CA LEU A 431 -5.22 6.25 -16.31
C LEU A 431 -5.90 7.57 -15.96
N VAL A 432 -6.04 8.43 -16.97
CA VAL A 432 -6.77 9.71 -16.81
C VAL A 432 -8.27 9.43 -16.80
N ASP A 433 -8.95 9.89 -15.74
CA ASP A 433 -10.39 9.79 -15.60
C ASP A 433 -11.14 10.37 -16.82
N GLY A 434 -12.24 9.72 -17.20
CA GLY A 434 -13.06 10.07 -18.36
C GLY A 434 -12.53 9.62 -19.73
N THR A 435 -11.38 8.93 -19.80
CA THR A 435 -10.89 8.34 -21.04
C THR A 435 -11.55 6.97 -21.35
N PRO A 436 -11.66 6.56 -22.63
CA PRO A 436 -12.16 5.23 -22.98
C PRO A 436 -11.33 4.08 -22.37
N GLU A 437 -10.02 4.30 -22.20
CA GLU A 437 -9.10 3.38 -21.55
C GLU A 437 -9.43 3.22 -20.06
N TYR A 438 -9.68 4.33 -19.35
CA TYR A 438 -10.11 4.32 -17.95
C TYR A 438 -11.42 3.55 -17.78
N ALA A 439 -12.43 3.84 -18.61
CA ALA A 439 -13.73 3.14 -18.55
C ALA A 439 -13.62 1.62 -18.77
N ARG A 440 -12.62 1.17 -19.53
CA ARG A 440 -12.36 -0.26 -19.73
C ARG A 440 -11.65 -0.88 -18.52
N ALA A 441 -10.63 -0.20 -17.98
CA ALA A 441 -9.93 -0.66 -16.78
C ALA A 441 -10.90 -0.76 -15.58
N GLU A 442 -11.77 0.23 -15.41
CA GLU A 442 -12.82 0.22 -14.38
C GLU A 442 -13.78 -0.98 -14.53
N ALA A 443 -14.18 -1.30 -15.76
CA ALA A 443 -15.04 -2.46 -16.03
C ALA A 443 -14.33 -3.80 -15.72
N ASP A 444 -13.03 -3.91 -16.02
CA ASP A 444 -12.22 -5.09 -15.72
C ASP A 444 -11.95 -5.23 -14.21
N GLU A 445 -11.80 -4.10 -13.49
CA GLU A 445 -11.56 -4.04 -12.04
C GLU A 445 -12.79 -4.45 -11.21
N SER A 446 -14.01 -4.15 -11.67
CA SER A 446 -15.25 -4.31 -10.88
C SER A 446 -15.41 -5.71 -10.26
N GLY A 447 -15.13 -6.77 -11.01
CA GLY A 447 -15.32 -8.14 -10.53
C GLY A 447 -14.39 -8.53 -9.37
N PRO A 448 -13.05 -8.40 -9.52
CA PRO A 448 -12.10 -8.58 -8.44
C PRO A 448 -12.37 -7.68 -7.23
N LYS A 449 -12.71 -6.41 -7.46
CA LYS A 449 -13.05 -5.44 -6.40
C LYS A 449 -14.25 -5.88 -5.57
N ASP A 450 -15.29 -6.40 -6.20
CA ASP A 450 -16.48 -6.89 -5.48
C ASP A 450 -16.18 -8.14 -4.63
N ARG A 451 -15.29 -9.03 -5.09
CA ARG A 451 -14.84 -10.20 -4.32
C ARG A 451 -14.01 -9.80 -3.11
N GLU A 452 -13.09 -8.87 -3.29
CA GLU A 452 -12.29 -8.30 -2.20
C GLU A 452 -13.21 -7.70 -1.14
N ARG A 453 -14.12 -6.81 -1.52
CA ARG A 453 -15.08 -6.16 -0.61
C ARG A 453 -15.94 -7.16 0.16
N ALA A 454 -16.42 -8.19 -0.52
CA ALA A 454 -17.20 -9.25 0.12
C ALA A 454 -16.37 -10.02 1.16
N ALA A 455 -15.14 -10.41 0.82
CA ALA A 455 -14.24 -11.11 1.74
C ALA A 455 -13.83 -10.22 2.93
N TYR A 456 -13.57 -8.94 2.66
CA TYR A 456 -13.27 -7.94 3.69
C TYR A 456 -14.42 -7.80 4.68
N ALA A 457 -15.65 -7.60 4.19
CA ALA A 457 -16.85 -7.52 5.02
C ALA A 457 -17.04 -8.77 5.91
N MET A 458 -16.72 -9.97 5.41
CA MET A 458 -16.74 -11.20 6.23
C MET A 458 -15.72 -11.16 7.37
N VAL A 459 -14.49 -10.69 7.12
CA VAL A 459 -13.47 -10.53 8.18
C VAL A 459 -13.91 -9.52 9.23
N LEU A 460 -14.50 -8.40 8.80
CA LEU A 460 -14.96 -7.34 9.71
C LEU A 460 -16.13 -7.75 10.61
N THR A 461 -16.93 -8.73 10.17
CA THR A 461 -18.12 -9.19 10.88
C THR A 461 -17.92 -10.48 11.66
N ALA A 462 -16.76 -11.12 11.48
CA ALA A 462 -16.43 -12.35 12.17
C ALA A 462 -16.15 -12.11 13.65
N ARG A 463 -16.47 -13.12 14.46
CA ARG A 463 -16.21 -13.11 15.90
C ARG A 463 -15.21 -14.22 16.21
N PRO A 464 -13.95 -13.89 16.56
CA PRO A 464 -13.03 -14.88 17.05
C PRO A 464 -13.64 -15.63 18.25
N ILE A 465 -13.54 -16.95 18.23
CA ILE A 465 -14.05 -17.82 19.30
C ILE A 465 -12.92 -18.38 20.18
N SER A 466 -11.67 -18.02 19.87
CA SER A 466 -10.46 -18.41 20.56
C SER A 466 -9.51 -17.22 20.75
N LEU A 467 -8.60 -17.33 21.70
CA LEU A 467 -7.54 -16.33 21.91
C LEU A 467 -6.61 -16.23 20.68
N ALA A 468 -6.25 -17.37 20.08
CA ALA A 468 -5.45 -17.41 18.86
C ALA A 468 -6.12 -16.69 17.70
N GLY A 469 -7.43 -16.90 17.51
CA GLY A 469 -8.22 -16.17 16.52
C GLY A 469 -8.28 -14.68 16.79
N LEU A 470 -8.42 -14.26 18.06
CA LEU A 470 -8.44 -12.84 18.44
C LEU A 470 -7.10 -12.17 18.15
N ILE A 471 -5.99 -12.82 18.50
CA ILE A 471 -4.62 -12.35 18.21
C ILE A 471 -4.40 -12.22 16.70
N ALA A 472 -4.77 -13.24 15.93
CA ALA A 472 -4.63 -13.21 14.47
C ALA A 472 -5.44 -12.07 13.85
N TRP A 473 -6.65 -11.83 14.36
CA TRP A 473 -7.52 -10.78 13.87
C TRP A 473 -7.04 -9.38 14.26
N ALA A 474 -6.64 -9.17 15.52
CA ALA A 474 -6.06 -7.92 15.99
C ALA A 474 -4.76 -7.58 15.24
N SER A 475 -3.95 -8.58 14.90
CA SER A 475 -2.74 -8.40 14.08
C SER A 475 -3.06 -7.99 12.63
N TYR A 476 -4.22 -8.40 12.12
CA TYR A 476 -4.60 -8.24 10.72
C TYR A 476 -5.38 -6.94 10.44
N LEU A 477 -6.28 -6.57 11.36
CA LEU A 477 -7.22 -5.46 11.23
C LEU A 477 -6.56 -4.12 10.86
N PRO A 478 -5.50 -3.65 11.54
CA PRO A 478 -4.89 -2.36 11.23
C PRO A 478 -4.42 -2.27 9.79
N GLN A 479 -3.80 -3.35 9.28
CA GLN A 479 -3.32 -3.42 7.90
C GLN A 479 -4.50 -3.42 6.92
N ALA A 480 -5.52 -4.23 7.18
CA ALA A 480 -6.67 -4.35 6.30
C ALA A 480 -7.46 -3.03 6.22
N LEU A 481 -7.56 -2.29 7.32
CA LEU A 481 -8.15 -0.95 7.34
C LEU A 481 -7.30 0.06 6.57
N ALA A 482 -6.00 0.15 6.83
CA ALA A 482 -5.10 1.06 6.12
C ALA A 482 -5.07 0.82 4.60
N SER A 483 -5.31 -0.42 4.16
CA SER A 483 -5.31 -0.80 2.74
C SER A 483 -6.64 -0.50 2.04
N ASN A 484 -7.74 -0.33 2.79
CA ASN A 484 -9.11 -0.25 2.26
C ASN A 484 -9.86 1.05 2.62
N SER A 485 -9.34 1.89 3.52
CA SER A 485 -10.02 3.12 3.96
C SER A 485 -9.63 4.36 3.15
N VAL A 486 -10.62 5.26 3.02
CA VAL A 486 -10.46 6.68 2.67
C VAL A 486 -10.34 7.41 4.01
N ASP A 487 -9.19 8.06 4.27
CA ASP A 487 -8.83 8.84 5.47
C ASP A 487 -9.61 8.47 6.75
N PRO A 488 -9.16 7.45 7.51
CA PRO A 488 -9.76 7.19 8.80
C PRO A 488 -9.44 8.37 9.74
N ASP A 489 -10.39 8.69 10.64
CA ASP A 489 -10.14 9.62 11.73
C ASP A 489 -8.91 9.15 12.54
N GLU A 490 -8.00 10.08 12.85
CA GLU A 490 -6.70 9.81 13.48
C GLU A 490 -6.90 9.17 14.87
N ASP A 491 -7.91 9.65 15.60
CA ASP A 491 -8.25 9.21 16.97
C ASP A 491 -8.83 7.78 16.97
N GLY A 492 -9.72 7.46 16.03
CA GLY A 492 -10.32 6.12 15.91
C GLY A 492 -9.30 5.05 15.51
N SER A 493 -8.35 5.41 14.64
CA SER A 493 -7.23 4.55 14.24
C SER A 493 -6.30 4.26 15.43
N GLN A 494 -5.98 5.28 16.23
CA GLN A 494 -5.14 5.14 17.41
C GLN A 494 -5.81 4.30 18.51
N ALA A 495 -7.11 4.48 18.73
CA ALA A 495 -7.88 3.69 19.69
C ALA A 495 -7.93 2.21 19.29
N LEU A 496 -8.13 1.91 18.01
CA LEU A 496 -8.09 0.55 17.49
C LEU A 496 -6.68 -0.07 17.62
N ALA A 497 -5.63 0.66 17.28
CA ALA A 497 -4.26 0.19 17.44
C ALA A 497 -3.96 -0.17 18.90
N SER A 498 -4.36 0.69 19.85
CA SER A 498 -4.19 0.45 21.28
C SER A 498 -4.94 -0.80 21.77
N LEU A 499 -6.13 -1.07 21.23
CA LEU A 499 -6.88 -2.29 21.54
C LEU A 499 -6.20 -3.53 20.93
N CYS A 500 -5.66 -3.43 19.72
CA CYS A 500 -4.89 -4.52 19.12
C CYS A 500 -3.64 -4.83 19.94
N ASP A 501 -2.90 -3.81 20.38
CA ASP A 501 -1.71 -3.97 21.23
C ASP A 501 -2.05 -4.62 22.57
N ALA A 502 -3.18 -4.24 23.17
CA ALA A 502 -3.67 -4.85 24.41
C ALA A 502 -4.06 -6.32 24.23
N VAL A 503 -4.57 -6.70 23.05
CA VAL A 503 -4.80 -8.12 22.72
C VAL A 503 -3.47 -8.86 22.60
N LEU A 504 -2.48 -8.25 21.95
CA LEU A 504 -1.16 -8.87 21.73
C LEU A 504 -0.34 -8.99 23.02
N SER A 505 -0.49 -8.06 23.96
CA SER A 505 0.18 -8.12 25.27
C SER A 505 -0.32 -9.25 26.18
N LEU A 506 -1.48 -9.84 25.88
CA LEU A 506 -1.99 -11.01 26.59
C LEU A 506 -1.21 -12.29 26.30
N VAL A 507 -0.36 -12.32 25.26
CA VAL A 507 0.59 -13.41 25.04
C VAL A 507 1.81 -13.11 25.90
N PRO A 508 1.99 -13.80 27.05
CA PRO A 508 3.22 -13.64 27.79
C PRO A 508 4.37 -14.05 26.87
N ILE A 509 5.24 -13.11 26.52
CA ILE A 509 6.54 -13.41 25.93
C ILE A 509 7.26 -14.20 27.01
N THR A 510 7.14 -15.53 26.97
CA THR A 510 7.87 -16.38 27.89
C THR A 510 9.33 -16.13 27.55
N ALA A 511 10.03 -15.47 28.47
CA ALA A 511 11.45 -15.17 28.34
C ALA A 511 12.23 -16.48 28.42
N SER A 512 12.16 -17.28 27.37
CA SER A 512 13.22 -18.21 27.01
C SER A 512 14.51 -17.40 27.01
N HIS A 513 15.58 -17.96 27.58
CA HIS A 513 16.84 -17.26 27.74
C HIS A 513 17.23 -16.58 26.42
N PRO A 514 17.44 -15.24 26.37
CA PRO A 514 17.55 -14.51 25.10
C PRO A 514 18.74 -14.95 24.23
N ALA A 515 19.69 -15.69 24.80
CA ALA A 515 20.82 -16.26 24.05
C ALA A 515 20.46 -17.55 23.28
N GLU A 516 19.37 -18.24 23.65
CA GLU A 516 18.95 -19.52 23.07
C GLU A 516 17.66 -19.40 22.24
N HIS A 517 17.03 -18.21 22.22
CA HIS A 517 15.81 -17.98 21.46
C HIS A 517 16.07 -18.05 19.94
N PRO A 518 15.27 -18.79 19.15
CA PRO A 518 15.43 -18.90 17.69
C PRO A 518 15.46 -17.53 16.98
N ASP A 519 14.72 -16.57 17.52
CA ASP A 519 14.63 -15.17 17.06
C ASP A 519 15.40 -14.14 17.91
N ALA A 520 16.44 -14.56 18.64
CA ALA A 520 17.25 -13.66 19.47
C ALA A 520 17.74 -12.40 18.73
N ALA A 521 18.09 -12.53 17.45
CA ALA A 521 18.51 -11.41 16.61
C ALA A 521 17.37 -10.43 16.30
N LEU A 522 16.15 -10.92 16.05
CA LEU A 522 14.97 -10.07 15.86
C LEU A 522 14.59 -9.37 17.16
N ILE A 523 14.65 -10.05 18.31
CA ILE A 523 14.43 -9.46 19.63
C ILE A 523 15.42 -8.30 19.86
N ALA A 524 16.70 -8.52 19.57
CA ALA A 524 17.71 -7.47 19.69
C ALA A 524 17.44 -6.27 18.76
N LEU A 525 16.98 -6.53 17.52
CA LEU A 525 16.59 -5.46 16.60
C LEU A 525 15.32 -4.73 17.03
N GLY A 526 14.36 -5.39 17.70
CA GLY A 526 13.20 -4.73 18.27
C GLY A 526 13.60 -3.66 19.31
N VAL A 527 14.56 -3.97 20.18
CA VAL A 527 15.12 -2.99 21.13
C VAL A 527 15.88 -1.86 20.39
N GLU A 528 16.61 -2.19 19.33
CA GLU A 528 17.29 -1.18 18.52
C GLU A 528 16.30 -0.26 17.79
N LEU A 529 15.15 -0.82 17.37
CA LEU A 529 14.07 -0.09 16.71
C LEU A 529 13.45 0.92 17.67
N GLU A 530 13.04 0.50 18.86
CA GLU A 530 12.50 1.38 19.89
C GLU A 530 13.46 2.55 20.20
N ALA A 531 14.76 2.26 20.27
CA ALA A 531 15.78 3.30 20.47
C ALA A 531 15.95 4.22 19.24
N ALA A 532 15.81 3.69 18.02
CA ALA A 532 15.88 4.48 16.79
C ALA A 532 14.65 5.38 16.63
N ASP A 533 13.46 4.86 16.89
CA ASP A 533 12.19 5.58 16.86
C ASP A 533 12.19 6.72 17.90
N ALA A 534 12.60 6.45 19.14
CA ALA A 534 12.73 7.48 20.16
C ALA A 534 13.70 8.61 19.73
N ARG A 535 14.80 8.29 19.04
CA ARG A 535 15.72 9.30 18.50
C ARG A 535 15.08 10.10 17.36
N MET A 536 14.31 9.45 16.50
CA MET A 536 13.58 10.11 15.41
C MET A 536 12.57 11.11 15.98
N LYS A 537 11.71 10.68 16.91
CA LYS A 537 10.72 11.54 17.57
C LYS A 537 11.35 12.77 18.25
N VAL A 538 12.50 12.60 18.92
CA VAL A 538 13.24 13.71 19.52
C VAL A 538 13.82 14.65 18.46
N ALA A 539 14.33 14.10 17.35
CA ALA A 539 14.90 14.91 16.27
C ALA A 539 13.82 15.69 15.50
N ASP A 540 12.66 15.08 15.25
CA ASP A 540 11.48 15.73 14.67
C ASP A 540 10.98 16.86 15.57
N ALA A 541 10.76 16.60 16.86
CA ALA A 541 10.28 17.62 17.78
C ALA A 541 11.24 18.81 17.91
N ASP A 542 12.56 18.58 17.87
CA ASP A 542 13.53 19.68 17.83
C ASP A 542 13.50 20.41 16.48
N CYS A 543 13.37 19.69 15.35
CA CYS A 543 13.22 20.28 14.03
C CYS A 543 11.99 21.18 13.93
N ASP A 544 10.84 20.72 14.39
CA ASP A 544 9.58 21.49 14.43
C ASP A 544 9.71 22.71 15.33
N ALA A 545 10.27 22.54 16.53
CA ALA A 545 10.51 23.66 17.44
C ALA A 545 11.46 24.73 16.83
N ARG A 546 12.45 24.32 16.01
CA ARG A 546 13.29 25.27 15.26
C ARG A 546 12.55 25.90 14.10
N ALA A 547 11.73 25.14 13.39
CA ALA A 547 10.94 25.62 12.26
C ALA A 547 9.99 26.73 12.71
N ASP A 548 9.33 26.59 13.86
CA ASP A 548 8.46 27.62 14.45
C ASP A 548 9.21 28.93 14.75
N VAL A 549 10.40 28.83 15.36
CA VAL A 549 11.24 29.99 15.66
C VAL A 549 11.72 30.66 14.37
N VAL A 550 12.15 29.87 13.39
CA VAL A 550 12.56 30.34 12.06
C VAL A 550 11.41 31.02 11.33
N PHE A 551 10.21 30.43 11.37
CA PHE A 551 9.01 31.00 10.74
C PHE A 551 8.68 32.37 11.33
N ALA A 552 8.76 32.50 12.66
CA ALA A 552 8.57 33.79 13.34
C ALA A 552 9.68 34.82 13.04
N ALA A 553 10.90 34.36 12.74
CA ALA A 553 12.05 35.21 12.41
C ALA A 553 12.25 35.44 10.91
N MET A 554 11.40 34.84 10.06
CA MET A 554 11.55 34.86 8.60
C MET A 554 11.44 36.29 8.07
N PRO A 555 12.35 36.75 7.20
CA PRO A 555 12.24 38.09 6.62
C PRO A 555 10.97 38.20 5.78
N GLU A 556 10.22 39.30 5.99
CA GLU A 556 9.05 39.62 5.17
C GLU A 556 9.41 39.57 3.68
N ARG A 557 8.57 38.91 2.88
CA ARG A 557 8.78 38.81 1.44
C ARG A 557 8.70 40.22 0.82
N PRO A 558 9.76 40.70 0.14
CA PRO A 558 9.74 42.01 -0.49
C PRO A 558 8.62 42.14 -1.53
N SER A 559 7.99 43.31 -1.62
CA SER A 559 6.92 43.58 -2.59
C SER A 559 7.35 43.51 -4.07
N ALA A 560 8.66 43.43 -4.35
CA ALA A 560 9.16 43.15 -5.69
C ALA A 560 9.04 41.68 -6.10
N LEU A 561 8.88 40.78 -5.12
CA LEU A 561 8.64 39.34 -5.30
C LEU A 561 7.15 38.97 -5.26
N VAL A 562 6.30 39.94 -5.56
CA VAL A 562 4.87 39.76 -5.80
C VAL A 562 4.59 40.33 -7.19
N PHE A 563 3.88 39.57 -8.02
CA PHE A 563 3.53 40.01 -9.36
C PHE A 563 2.63 41.25 -9.28
N ARG A 564 2.99 42.28 -10.06
CA ARG A 564 2.29 43.56 -10.13
C ARG A 564 1.50 43.66 -11.43
N GLU A 565 0.47 44.50 -11.47
CA GLU A 565 -0.25 44.80 -12.72
C GLU A 565 0.72 45.28 -13.83
N SER A 566 1.76 46.02 -13.46
CA SER A 566 2.81 46.48 -14.39
C SER A 566 3.65 45.37 -15.01
N ASP A 567 3.67 44.17 -14.42
CA ASP A 567 4.44 43.03 -14.91
C ASP A 567 3.67 42.27 -16.02
N ARG A 568 2.36 42.50 -16.11
CA ARG A 568 1.44 41.85 -17.05
C ARG A 568 1.90 41.93 -18.51
N PRO A 569 2.38 43.08 -19.03
CA PRO A 569 2.82 43.15 -20.42
C PRO A 569 4.04 42.28 -20.70
N PHE A 570 4.90 42.03 -19.70
CA PHE A 570 6.19 41.36 -19.88
C PHE A 570 6.11 39.83 -19.92
N ASN A 571 4.96 39.25 -19.54
CA ASN A 571 4.72 37.79 -19.54
C ASN A 571 5.80 37.01 -18.75
N LEU A 572 6.11 37.42 -17.52
CA LEU A 572 7.28 36.94 -16.74
C LEU A 572 7.10 35.58 -16.03
N GLN A 573 6.08 34.80 -16.34
CA GLN A 573 5.68 33.62 -15.56
C GLN A 573 6.10 32.28 -16.19
N CYS A 574 6.25 31.25 -15.37
CA CYS A 574 6.35 29.87 -15.86
C CYS A 574 5.01 29.40 -16.46
N ASP A 575 5.05 28.62 -17.55
CA ASP A 575 3.88 28.18 -18.32
C ASP A 575 2.75 27.62 -17.44
N GLY A 576 1.51 28.10 -17.65
CA GLY A 576 0.28 27.47 -17.13
C GLY A 576 -0.66 28.35 -16.30
N ARG A 577 -0.23 29.52 -15.81
CA ARG A 577 -1.13 30.46 -15.10
C ARG A 577 -1.74 31.47 -16.07
N TYR A 578 -3.02 31.81 -15.88
CA TYR A 578 -3.64 32.87 -16.67
C TYR A 578 -3.10 34.23 -16.24
N ILE A 579 -2.71 35.05 -17.21
CA ILE A 579 -2.13 36.39 -17.00
C ILE A 579 -3.02 37.31 -16.14
N ALA A 580 -4.34 37.08 -16.12
CA ALA A 580 -5.29 37.86 -15.34
C ALA A 580 -5.23 37.57 -13.83
N ASP A 581 -4.72 36.40 -13.42
CA ASP A 581 -4.77 35.92 -12.04
C ASP A 581 -3.44 36.14 -11.29
N LEU A 582 -2.48 36.82 -11.93
CA LEU A 582 -1.14 36.96 -11.37
C LEU A 582 -1.02 38.07 -10.34
N GLU A 583 -1.82 39.13 -10.44
CA GLU A 583 -1.68 40.27 -9.53
C GLU A 583 -1.86 39.83 -8.07
N GLY A 584 -0.86 40.14 -7.23
CA GLY A 584 -0.86 39.76 -5.82
C GLY A 584 -0.36 38.33 -5.54
N THR A 585 -0.09 37.54 -6.57
CA THR A 585 0.52 36.21 -6.37
C THR A 585 2.02 36.33 -6.10
N PRO A 586 2.56 35.54 -5.16
CA PRO A 586 3.99 35.54 -4.89
C PRO A 586 4.76 34.88 -6.04
N ILE A 587 5.90 35.47 -6.38
CA ILE A 587 6.88 34.90 -7.30
C ILE A 587 7.57 33.74 -6.56
N ASP A 588 7.66 32.57 -7.20
CA ASP A 588 8.29 31.38 -6.62
C ASP A 588 9.63 31.02 -7.31
N ARG A 589 10.28 29.94 -6.86
CA ARG A 589 11.58 29.50 -7.41
C ARG A 589 11.48 29.14 -8.89
N GLY A 590 10.37 28.53 -9.32
CA GLY A 590 10.15 28.12 -10.71
C GLY A 590 10.07 29.33 -11.64
N ASP A 591 9.43 30.42 -11.19
CA ASP A 591 9.40 31.69 -11.92
C ASP A 591 10.82 32.27 -12.08
N ILE A 592 11.63 32.26 -11.02
CA ILE A 592 13.03 32.75 -11.06
C ILE A 592 13.88 31.92 -12.02
N GLU A 593 13.76 30.59 -11.98
CA GLU A 593 14.43 29.70 -12.94
C GLU A 593 13.97 29.99 -14.37
N TRP A 594 12.68 30.20 -14.59
CA TRP A 594 12.14 30.54 -15.91
C TRP A 594 12.70 31.87 -16.42
N MET A 595 12.66 32.93 -15.61
CA MET A 595 13.16 34.27 -15.96
C MET A 595 14.66 34.29 -16.25
N THR A 596 15.44 33.40 -15.64
CA THR A 596 16.90 33.32 -15.82
C THR A 596 17.33 32.45 -17.00
N ARG A 597 16.45 31.65 -17.60
CA ARG A 597 16.79 30.76 -18.73
C ARG A 597 17.20 31.50 -19.99
N ARG A 598 16.59 32.66 -20.29
CA ARG A 598 16.86 33.43 -21.53
C ARG A 598 16.66 34.92 -21.29
N PRO A 599 17.42 35.79 -22.00
CA PRO A 599 17.15 37.22 -21.99
C PRO A 599 15.72 37.53 -22.46
N ALA A 600 15.09 38.53 -21.83
CA ALA A 600 13.75 38.97 -22.21
C ALA A 600 13.74 39.49 -23.64
N CYS A 601 12.83 38.95 -24.43
CA CYS A 601 12.58 39.37 -25.80
C CYS A 601 11.07 39.52 -26.00
N HIS A 602 10.66 40.37 -26.93
CA HIS A 602 9.28 40.36 -27.41
C HIS A 602 9.21 40.11 -28.92
N GLU A 603 8.03 39.68 -29.34
CA GLU A 603 7.73 39.45 -30.73
C GLU A 603 7.12 40.73 -31.33
N ILE A 604 7.81 41.33 -32.30
CA ILE A 604 7.27 42.43 -33.10
C ILE A 604 6.72 41.86 -34.39
N LYS A 605 5.44 42.14 -34.66
CA LYS A 605 4.82 41.88 -35.96
C LYS A 605 5.32 42.90 -36.96
N ARG A 606 6.01 42.44 -38.01
CA ARG A 606 6.36 43.29 -39.15
C ARG A 606 5.78 42.74 -40.46
N PRO A 607 5.53 43.60 -41.46
CA PRO A 607 5.11 43.15 -42.79
C PRO A 607 6.12 42.17 -43.41
N VAL A 608 5.60 41.18 -44.12
CA VAL A 608 6.38 40.20 -44.90
C VAL A 608 7.18 40.93 -45.98
N ARG A 609 8.49 40.69 -46.05
CA ARG A 609 9.33 41.20 -47.15
C ARG A 609 9.26 40.25 -48.35
N PRO A 610 9.53 40.70 -49.58
CA PRO A 610 9.60 39.83 -50.75
C PRO A 610 10.56 38.64 -50.50
N GLY A 611 10.03 37.42 -50.60
CA GLY A 611 10.78 36.17 -50.37
C GLY A 611 10.62 35.55 -48.97
N GLU A 612 10.03 36.25 -48.01
CA GLU A 612 9.68 35.69 -46.70
C GLU A 612 8.30 35.03 -46.73
N ARG A 613 8.10 33.99 -45.92
CA ARG A 613 6.80 33.32 -45.76
C ARG A 613 6.08 33.92 -44.56
N ALA A 614 4.85 34.39 -44.77
CA ALA A 614 3.99 34.86 -43.68
C ALA A 614 3.82 33.77 -42.61
N TRP A 615 3.73 34.19 -41.36
CA TRP A 615 3.42 33.30 -40.25
C TRP A 615 1.94 32.87 -40.33
N HIS A 616 1.64 31.62 -39.99
CA HIS A 616 0.32 31.04 -40.22
C HIS A 616 -0.80 31.76 -39.44
N ASP A 617 -0.53 32.17 -38.20
CA ASP A 617 -1.49 32.86 -37.34
C ASP A 617 -1.63 34.36 -37.64
N PHE A 618 -0.68 34.93 -38.39
CA PHE A 618 -0.66 36.37 -38.70
C PHE A 618 -0.45 36.60 -40.21
N PRO A 619 -1.51 36.44 -41.03
CA PRO A 619 -1.41 36.63 -42.46
C PRO A 619 -0.80 37.98 -42.83
N GLY A 620 0.17 37.97 -43.76
CA GLY A 620 0.88 39.17 -44.21
C GLY A 620 1.97 39.69 -43.27
N HIS A 621 2.22 39.03 -42.14
CA HIS A 621 3.24 39.42 -41.16
C HIS A 621 4.23 38.28 -40.87
N VAL A 622 5.42 38.64 -40.43
CA VAL A 622 6.39 37.75 -39.76
C VAL A 622 6.65 38.29 -38.36
N LEU A 623 6.98 37.39 -37.43
CA LEU A 623 7.38 37.74 -36.07
C LEU A 623 8.91 37.87 -36.04
N ASP A 624 9.38 39.07 -35.72
CA ASP A 624 10.78 39.26 -35.34
C ASP A 624 10.88 39.21 -33.82
N VAL A 625 11.83 38.45 -33.30
CA VAL A 625 12.17 38.45 -31.88
C VAL A 625 13.23 39.51 -31.65
N VAL A 626 12.90 40.55 -30.90
CA VAL A 626 13.86 41.62 -30.55
C VAL A 626 14.06 41.66 -29.03
N PRO A 627 15.24 42.09 -28.56
CA PRO A 627 15.48 42.30 -27.14
C PRO A 627 14.45 43.23 -26.52
N TRP A 628 14.04 42.95 -25.28
CA TRP A 628 13.08 43.75 -24.53
C TRP A 628 13.75 44.33 -23.25
N PRO A 629 14.45 45.47 -23.34
CA PRO A 629 15.26 46.00 -22.24
C PRO A 629 14.45 46.29 -20.97
N GLU A 630 13.22 46.77 -21.11
CA GLU A 630 12.36 47.09 -19.97
C GLU A 630 11.95 45.83 -19.20
N ALA A 631 11.55 44.77 -19.90
CA ALA A 631 11.25 43.47 -19.29
C ALA A 631 12.51 42.86 -18.65
N GLN A 632 13.66 42.98 -19.31
CA GLN A 632 14.93 42.50 -18.76
C GLN A 632 15.30 43.24 -17.47
N ALA A 633 15.15 44.57 -17.42
CA ALA A 633 15.42 45.36 -16.23
C ALA A 633 14.50 44.94 -15.06
N ARG A 634 13.23 44.62 -15.34
CA ARG A 634 12.30 44.08 -14.33
C ARG A 634 12.69 42.69 -13.86
N ILE A 635 13.10 41.80 -14.76
CA ILE A 635 13.65 40.47 -14.40
C ILE A 635 14.88 40.63 -13.50
N ASP A 636 15.80 41.53 -13.84
CA ASP A 636 17.02 41.74 -13.06
C ASP A 636 16.70 42.26 -11.64
N GLU A 637 15.71 43.15 -11.50
CA GLU A 637 15.17 43.59 -10.19
C GLU A 637 14.60 42.39 -9.39
N ILE A 638 13.73 41.58 -10.00
CA ILE A 638 13.10 40.42 -9.35
C ILE A 638 14.16 39.40 -8.93
N VAL A 639 15.07 39.01 -9.82
CA VAL A 639 16.09 37.99 -9.57
C VAL A 639 17.10 38.45 -8.52
N SER A 640 17.53 39.72 -8.56
CA SER A 640 18.43 40.26 -7.53
C SER A 640 17.74 40.35 -6.17
N THR A 641 16.48 40.79 -6.11
CA THR A 641 15.69 40.82 -4.88
C THR A 641 15.47 39.42 -4.33
N TRP A 642 15.18 38.43 -5.19
CA TRP A 642 15.01 37.04 -4.79
C TRP A 642 16.27 36.51 -4.14
N LYS A 643 17.43 36.68 -4.78
CA LYS A 643 18.72 36.22 -4.23
C LYS A 643 19.03 36.86 -2.87
N ALA A 644 18.75 38.15 -2.72
CA ALA A 644 18.96 38.85 -1.45
C ALA A 644 18.03 38.32 -0.35
N TRP A 645 16.75 38.11 -0.67
CA TRP A 645 15.77 37.56 0.26
C TRP A 645 16.07 36.09 0.61
N ASP A 646 16.39 35.26 -0.37
CA ASP A 646 16.75 33.85 -0.19
C ASP A 646 18.01 33.70 0.68
N SER A 647 19.04 34.52 0.43
CA SER A 647 20.23 34.57 1.29
C SER A 647 19.90 35.03 2.71
N ALA A 648 18.92 35.93 2.90
CA ALA A 648 18.49 36.34 4.23
C ALA A 648 17.71 35.21 4.95
N LYS A 649 16.90 34.43 4.22
CA LYS A 649 16.25 33.24 4.77
C LYS A 649 17.28 32.20 5.21
N ASP A 650 18.26 31.91 4.35
CA ASP A 650 19.33 30.95 4.67
C ASP A 650 20.10 31.38 5.93
N ALA A 651 20.38 32.68 6.08
CA ALA A 651 21.02 33.20 7.28
C ALA A 651 20.15 33.04 8.54
N VAL A 652 18.82 33.18 8.45
CA VAL A 652 17.88 32.91 9.56
C VAL A 652 17.87 31.41 9.88
N ASN A 653 17.76 30.54 8.86
CA ASN A 653 17.81 29.09 9.04
C ASN A 653 19.09 28.64 9.76
N GLU A 654 20.24 29.16 9.34
CA GLU A 654 21.55 28.88 9.96
C GLU A 654 21.63 29.43 11.39
N ALA A 655 21.23 30.69 11.61
CA ALA A 655 21.29 31.33 12.92
C ALA A 655 20.44 30.64 13.99
N HIS A 656 19.33 30.01 13.58
CA HIS A 656 18.43 29.28 14.48
C HIS A 656 18.68 27.76 14.52
N GLY A 657 19.66 27.27 13.75
CA GLY A 657 20.07 25.87 13.74
C GLY A 657 19.08 24.91 13.07
N LEU A 658 18.19 25.42 12.21
CA LEU A 658 17.18 24.59 11.53
C LEU A 658 17.85 23.57 10.60
N LEU A 659 18.85 23.98 9.82
CA LEU A 659 19.57 23.07 8.91
C LEU A 659 20.26 21.92 9.66
N GLU A 660 20.79 22.17 10.87
CA GLU A 660 21.40 21.13 11.70
C GLU A 660 20.34 20.20 12.31
N ALA A 661 19.17 20.73 12.68
CA ALA A 661 18.04 19.93 13.14
C ALA A 661 17.47 19.04 12.03
N GLU A 662 17.25 19.58 10.82
CA GLU A 662 16.84 18.83 9.62
C GLU A 662 17.84 17.71 9.28
N ALA A 663 19.14 17.99 9.36
CA ALA A 663 20.18 16.98 9.15
C ALA A 663 20.13 15.86 10.21
N ARG A 664 19.86 16.19 11.48
CA ARG A 664 19.68 15.19 12.56
C ARG A 664 18.41 14.36 12.37
N CYS A 665 17.30 14.99 11.99
CA CYS A 665 16.06 14.31 11.61
C CYS A 665 16.33 13.31 10.46
N THR A 666 16.95 13.77 9.37
CA THR A 666 17.33 12.92 8.22
C THR A 666 18.23 11.75 8.62
N ALA A 667 19.18 11.98 9.53
CA ALA A 667 20.07 10.93 10.03
C ALA A 667 19.35 9.91 10.93
N ALA A 668 18.40 10.37 11.77
CA ALA A 668 17.58 9.52 12.61
C ALA A 668 16.61 8.66 11.77
N ASP A 669 15.96 9.25 10.77
CA ASP A 669 15.13 8.55 9.79
C ASP A 669 15.93 7.47 9.04
N SER A 670 17.14 7.81 8.56
CA SER A 670 18.03 6.85 7.91
C SER A 670 18.43 5.70 8.84
N ALA A 671 18.65 5.98 10.12
CA ALA A 671 18.98 4.95 11.11
C ALA A 671 17.78 4.03 11.40
N LEU A 672 16.57 4.59 11.54
CA LEU A 672 15.32 3.85 11.71
C LEU A 672 15.09 2.90 10.52
N LYS A 673 15.22 3.42 9.28
CA LYS A 673 15.13 2.64 8.04
C LYS A 673 16.14 1.49 8.00
N SER A 674 17.38 1.73 8.44
CA SER A 674 18.40 0.68 8.50
C SER A 674 18.08 -0.43 9.51
N VAL A 675 17.38 -0.14 10.61
CA VAL A 675 16.89 -1.18 11.54
C VAL A 675 15.79 -1.99 10.86
N LEU A 676 14.82 -1.33 10.23
CA LEU A 676 13.70 -2.00 9.56
C LEU A 676 14.16 -2.90 8.40
N ASP A 677 15.15 -2.47 7.62
CA ASP A 677 15.80 -3.30 6.59
C ASP A 677 16.32 -4.62 7.17
N ARG A 678 17.02 -4.54 8.30
CA ARG A 678 17.59 -5.71 8.96
C ARG A 678 16.49 -6.61 9.53
N MET A 679 15.41 -6.03 10.07
CA MET A 679 14.25 -6.79 10.55
C MET A 679 13.55 -7.51 9.40
N ALA A 680 13.29 -6.83 8.28
CA ALA A 680 12.67 -7.42 7.09
C ALA A 680 13.51 -8.54 6.46
N ALA A 681 14.83 -8.49 6.61
CA ALA A 681 15.74 -9.51 6.09
C ALA A 681 15.82 -10.79 6.94
N LEU A 682 15.64 -10.69 8.27
CA LEU A 682 15.74 -11.82 9.19
C LEU A 682 14.39 -12.56 9.28
N PRO A 683 14.29 -13.87 9.02
CA PRO A 683 13.02 -14.58 9.18
C PRO A 683 12.61 -14.64 10.65
N ALA A 684 11.33 -14.36 10.95
CA ALA A 684 10.72 -14.73 12.23
C ALA A 684 10.41 -16.23 12.23
N ARG A 685 10.95 -16.95 13.21
CA ARG A 685 10.81 -18.41 13.36
C ARG A 685 9.80 -18.79 14.43
N THR A 686 9.51 -17.87 15.36
CA THR A 686 8.54 -18.05 16.43
C THR A 686 7.49 -16.92 16.38
N VAL A 687 6.43 -17.09 17.17
CA VAL A 687 5.38 -16.08 17.35
C VAL A 687 5.95 -14.77 17.90
N GLU A 688 6.91 -14.83 18.82
CA GLU A 688 7.60 -13.66 19.37
C GLU A 688 8.34 -12.87 18.29
N GLY A 689 9.05 -13.55 17.38
CA GLY A 689 9.70 -12.89 16.24
C GLY A 689 8.70 -12.22 15.31
N MET A 690 7.55 -12.86 15.08
CA MET A 690 6.46 -12.30 14.29
C MET A 690 5.87 -11.04 14.96
N HIS A 691 5.66 -11.09 16.26
CA HIS A 691 5.13 -9.98 17.04
C HIS A 691 6.07 -8.76 16.98
N ILE A 692 7.38 -8.98 17.07
CA ILE A 692 8.38 -7.90 16.93
C ILE A 692 8.29 -7.23 15.55
N LYS A 693 8.06 -8.00 14.48
CA LYS A 693 7.89 -7.44 13.14
C LYS A 693 6.57 -6.71 12.96
N LEU A 694 5.49 -7.22 13.56
CA LEU A 694 4.18 -6.56 13.54
C LEU A 694 4.26 -5.22 14.25
N ARG A 695 4.85 -5.18 15.44
CA ARG A 695 5.11 -3.93 16.17
C ARG A 695 5.93 -2.95 15.33
N ALA A 696 7.01 -3.43 14.70
CA ALA A 696 7.82 -2.60 13.82
C ALA A 696 7.05 -2.03 12.62
N PHE A 697 6.11 -2.80 12.08
CA PHE A 697 5.21 -2.36 11.02
C PHE A 697 4.22 -1.30 11.54
N GLN A 698 3.61 -1.52 12.70
CA GLN A 698 2.64 -0.59 13.29
C GLN A 698 3.30 0.75 13.68
N ASP A 699 4.43 0.70 14.36
CA ASP A 699 5.06 1.89 14.95
C ASP A 699 5.80 2.73 13.90
N ALA A 700 6.48 2.10 12.94
CA ALA A 700 7.40 2.82 12.06
C ALA A 700 6.82 3.20 10.70
N VAL A 701 5.80 2.48 10.20
CA VAL A 701 5.22 2.74 8.87
C VAL A 701 4.50 4.10 8.77
N PRO A 702 3.72 4.56 9.78
CA PRO A 702 3.06 5.86 9.72
C PRO A 702 4.05 7.03 9.54
N HIS A 703 5.27 6.90 10.07
CA HIS A 703 6.29 7.93 10.00
C HIS A 703 7.07 7.94 8.67
N MET A 704 6.94 6.90 7.84
CA MET A 704 7.72 6.77 6.59
C MET A 704 6.93 7.20 5.36
N ARG A 705 6.77 8.51 5.17
CA ARG A 705 6.18 9.07 3.95
C ARG A 705 7.06 8.76 2.73
N GLY A 706 6.47 8.14 1.70
CA GLY A 706 7.03 8.08 0.34
C GLY A 706 7.99 6.92 0.02
N ALA A 707 8.08 5.88 0.83
CA ALA A 707 8.91 4.71 0.54
C ALA A 707 8.16 3.39 0.73
N ASN A 708 8.44 2.40 -0.13
CA ASN A 708 7.80 1.06 -0.18
C ASN A 708 8.11 0.17 1.06
N TRP A 709 8.33 0.76 2.23
CA TRP A 709 8.69 0.03 3.45
C TRP A 709 7.55 -0.75 4.05
N GLY A 710 6.34 -0.16 4.06
CA GLY A 710 5.14 -0.91 4.43
C GLY A 710 5.04 -2.18 3.60
N GLU A 711 5.28 -2.08 2.29
CA GLU A 711 5.30 -3.24 1.39
C GLU A 711 6.44 -4.23 1.70
N LEU A 712 7.66 -3.76 1.96
CA LEU A 712 8.81 -4.62 2.30
C LEU A 712 8.56 -5.41 3.60
N MET A 713 8.15 -4.73 4.66
CA MET A 713 7.84 -5.36 5.95
C MET A 713 6.63 -6.29 5.84
N LEU A 714 5.61 -5.90 5.07
CA LEU A 714 4.46 -6.76 4.80
C LEU A 714 4.87 -8.04 4.07
N ARG A 715 5.65 -7.94 3.00
CA ARG A 715 6.19 -9.12 2.30
C ARG A 715 7.03 -9.99 3.22
N SER A 716 7.75 -9.39 4.17
CA SER A 716 8.48 -10.14 5.19
C SER A 716 7.55 -10.87 6.15
N LEU A 717 6.51 -10.21 6.67
CA LEU A 717 5.52 -10.81 7.55
C LEU A 717 4.78 -11.97 6.86
N MET A 718 4.40 -11.79 5.60
CA MET A 718 3.75 -12.84 4.80
C MET A 718 4.67 -14.06 4.58
N ARG A 719 5.96 -13.82 4.35
CA ARG A 719 6.95 -14.89 4.20
C ARG A 719 7.11 -15.70 5.50
N ASP A 720 7.15 -15.00 6.62
CA ASP A 720 7.45 -15.61 7.92
C ASP A 720 6.24 -16.30 8.55
N ALA A 721 5.01 -15.82 8.25
CA ALA A 721 3.79 -16.47 8.69
C ALA A 721 3.77 -17.96 8.27
N GLY A 722 4.19 -18.30 7.05
CA GLY A 722 4.25 -19.70 6.60
C GLY A 722 5.31 -20.55 7.31
N VAL A 723 6.28 -19.93 7.99
CA VAL A 723 7.34 -20.61 8.76
C VAL A 723 6.95 -20.75 10.23
N ALA A 724 6.26 -19.76 10.80
CA ALA A 724 5.81 -19.75 12.19
C ALA A 724 4.47 -20.48 12.42
N LEU A 725 3.60 -20.58 11.40
CA LEU A 725 2.29 -21.24 11.50
C LEU A 725 2.35 -22.71 11.96
N PRO A 726 3.31 -23.55 11.54
CA PRO A 726 3.44 -24.91 12.06
C PRO A 726 3.72 -25.00 13.57
N GLU A 727 4.31 -23.97 14.19
CA GLU A 727 4.46 -23.85 15.65
C GLU A 727 3.19 -23.30 16.34
N MET A 728 2.25 -22.70 15.59
CA MET A 728 0.97 -22.24 16.12
C MET A 728 -0.15 -23.29 16.00
N GLU A 729 -0.04 -24.17 15.00
CA GLU A 729 -0.97 -25.29 14.79
C GLU A 729 -0.60 -26.54 15.62
N ALA A 730 0.67 -26.66 16.01
CA ALA A 730 1.17 -27.62 17.00
C ALA A 730 1.09 -27.00 18.40
#